data_AF-A0A524FKL4-F1
#
_entry.id   AF-A0A524FKL4-F1
#
_cell.length_a   1.000
_cell.length_b   1.000
_cell.length_c   1.000
_cell.angle_alpha   90.00
_cell.angle_beta   90.00
_cell.angle_gamma   90.00
#
_symmetry.space_group_name_H-M   'P 1'
#
loop_
_entity.id
_entity.type
_entity.pdbx_description
1 polymer ?
#
loop_
_entity_poly.entity_id
_entity_poly.type
_entity_poly.pdbx_seq_one_letter_code
_entity_poly.pdbx_strand_id
1 'polypeptide(L)'
;MPNSNVMVIGAGISGIETSLTLADQGYHVVLVEKTSSVGGRMAQLDKTFPTLDCSICILAPKMVESSRHPNIELLAYSEVESVSGKAGNFKVKVKKKAKYVNWDACTGCGACSEKCPMKKIPSEFEEGMGNRTAIYIPFPQAVPRKAVIDSEKCLYLTKGACQLCEKECEAGAINWDDKDEIVEYNVASLVVATGIDQLDPSVLDRYHYGEYPNVITAMQYERLLSASGPTEGELLRPSDKKHAHNIAFVACVGSRNEDLCPYCSKFCCMYMAKEAVVTREHAPETNVTIYFNDIRVIGKNQEEFIERAKNEYDIHYHHGIPGDVRENPENKNLYVKAANLDTGNVELKEFDLVVLANAVTPRTDSANLAKILGIERNDLGFFKTENTTEDLRSTKDGIYITGSCQSPDDIANSVAKAGGAAALAAIHAVPLSAEETKVQLPPLKEIKRTDETRIGVFICRCGINIAGYMEIPDLVEYAKTLPNVVFAMENKYSCSQLTQDIIKEKIEELNLNRVVVAACTPRTHEPLFQKTIREAGLNEYLFNFVSIRELDSWVHMNDKPRATDKAKDLIRMGVSRVAVQKQEFKIKGSVIPEALVVGGGIAGISSAMEIAKKGFKVHLVEKEDKLGGQLNQIYKINFDRIDSKQFLEQTLSEFNGFKNISTYLNSEIYDIKGSIGDFKVIVKNNAENKMQNLNVGVIIAATGAYEYKPEGWYHYGRNENVMTQLELSEKLRRNELKDGETFVFIHCVGSRQPEGGNGVTYCSLICCSESIRHALYVKENYPNSNIYVLYRDIRVGTDEEQYYWKAREDVNYIRFNEYPELLEANDKLKINVKDILTQTDLTIDADKVVLSTPLIPFDTKKLGEQIKCARDQNGFFLEAHIKLRPVDFATDGIYLAGTCHGPKGIAQSISQARGAAAHALIPLISGEVENEPLVSVVNPALCIGCQKCEEVCNFGAIGVNFDNDILVSESNPLLCKGCGDCAAACPAGAITMSHFADEQITPMINEAVKGDFVDERPRIVAFLCNWCSYAGADTCGVSRFQYPTNIRPIRVMCTGRIPKNFILQAFLEGADGVFVGGCHIGDCHYLEGNYDMLRRFNEIHEILDKVGINPDRYRLEWVSASEGKRFSQVITEFVEQVKKLGPLAKTGDKIEKKEKKVAEGA
;
A
#
# COMPACT_ATOMS: atom_id res chain seq x y z
N MET A 1 32.44 -15.62 18.31
CA MET A 1 31.14 -15.38 18.95
C MET A 1 30.09 -15.39 17.85
N PRO A 2 28.86 -15.88 18.09
CA PRO A 2 27.80 -15.72 17.11
C PRO A 2 27.58 -14.23 16.83
N ASN A 3 27.38 -13.88 15.57
CA ASN A 3 27.35 -12.51 15.11
C ASN A 3 25.89 -12.01 15.03
N SER A 4 25.60 -10.85 15.61
CA SER A 4 24.27 -10.23 15.58
C SER A 4 24.03 -9.36 14.35
N ASN A 5 25.09 -9.03 13.60
CA ASN A 5 25.03 -8.11 12.48
C ASN A 5 24.51 -8.79 11.21
N VAL A 6 23.54 -8.18 10.55
CA VAL A 6 23.11 -8.50 9.19
C VAL A 6 23.42 -7.32 8.28
N MET A 7 24.00 -7.55 7.09
CA MET A 7 24.22 -6.48 6.12
C MET A 7 23.13 -6.47 5.05
N VAL A 8 22.57 -5.30 4.77
CA VAL A 8 21.65 -5.10 3.65
C VAL A 8 22.31 -4.16 2.63
N ILE A 9 22.40 -4.59 1.37
CA ILE A 9 23.06 -3.87 0.28
C ILE A 9 22.01 -3.28 -0.67
N GLY A 10 21.89 -1.96 -0.65
CA GLY A 10 20.89 -1.19 -1.40
C GLY A 10 19.72 -0.79 -0.51
N ALA A 11 19.44 0.51 -0.43
CA ALA A 11 18.40 1.08 0.43
C ALA A 11 17.22 1.65 -0.38
N GLY A 12 16.79 0.91 -1.40
CA GLY A 12 15.45 1.08 -1.96
C GLY A 12 14.38 0.55 -1.00
N ILE A 13 13.11 0.61 -1.39
CA ILE A 13 11.99 0.17 -0.52
C ILE A 13 12.17 -1.25 0.03
N SER A 14 12.66 -2.22 -0.76
CA SER A 14 12.93 -3.58 -0.27
C SER A 14 14.05 -3.63 0.77
N GLY A 15 15.15 -2.90 0.56
CA GLY A 15 16.25 -2.89 1.53
C GLY A 15 15.88 -2.18 2.83
N ILE A 16 15.10 -1.10 2.72
CA ILE A 16 14.52 -0.41 3.88
C ILE A 16 13.62 -1.37 4.67
N GLU A 17 12.68 -2.04 4.01
CA GLU A 17 11.76 -2.96 4.68
C GLU A 17 12.50 -4.14 5.31
N THR A 18 13.42 -4.79 4.60
CA THR A 18 14.24 -5.86 5.17
C THR A 18 14.99 -5.40 6.42
N SER A 19 15.54 -4.18 6.38
CA SER A 19 16.29 -3.64 7.52
C SER A 19 15.39 -3.36 8.72
N LEU A 20 14.21 -2.76 8.50
CA LEU A 20 13.23 -2.50 9.56
C LEU A 20 12.73 -3.80 10.18
N THR A 21 12.31 -4.78 9.37
CA THR A 21 11.82 -6.07 9.88
C THR A 21 12.89 -6.79 10.72
N LEU A 22 14.15 -6.81 10.28
CA LEU A 22 15.26 -7.37 11.07
C LEU A 22 15.49 -6.59 12.36
N ALA A 23 15.48 -5.26 12.29
CA ALA A 23 15.78 -4.40 13.41
C ALA A 23 14.69 -4.47 14.50
N ASP A 24 13.42 -4.58 14.10
CA ASP A 24 12.25 -4.77 14.97
C ASP A 24 12.24 -6.15 15.64
N GLN A 25 12.81 -7.17 15.00
CA GLN A 25 13.08 -8.47 15.63
C GLN A 25 14.30 -8.46 16.58
N GLY A 26 14.99 -7.31 16.70
CA GLY A 26 16.12 -7.12 17.60
C GLY A 26 17.47 -7.49 16.99
N TYR A 27 17.64 -7.54 15.66
CA TYR A 27 18.97 -7.73 15.05
C TYR A 27 19.65 -6.38 14.77
N HIS A 28 20.98 -6.33 14.85
CA HIS A 28 21.73 -5.16 14.37
C HIS A 28 21.87 -5.23 12.85
N VAL A 29 21.54 -4.16 12.16
CA VAL A 29 21.53 -4.11 10.70
C VAL A 29 22.48 -3.02 10.21
N VAL A 30 23.37 -3.39 9.29
CA VAL A 30 24.22 -2.43 8.54
C VAL A 30 23.59 -2.24 7.18
N LEU A 31 22.96 -1.08 6.95
CA LEU A 31 22.28 -0.75 5.69
C LEU A 31 23.19 0.09 4.80
N VAL A 32 23.71 -0.49 3.71
CA VAL A 32 24.65 0.15 2.80
C VAL A 32 23.91 0.73 1.60
N GLU A 33 24.06 2.03 1.33
CA GLU A 33 23.46 2.71 0.19
C GLU A 33 24.49 3.44 -0.66
N LYS A 34 24.52 3.13 -1.95
CA LYS A 34 25.51 3.66 -2.90
C LYS A 34 25.36 5.17 -3.09
N THR A 35 24.13 5.67 -3.15
CA THR A 35 23.85 7.10 -3.31
C THR A 35 23.81 7.82 -1.96
N SER A 36 23.73 9.16 -1.96
CA SER A 36 23.77 9.93 -0.70
C SER A 36 22.47 9.91 0.10
N SER A 37 21.44 9.22 -0.39
CA SER A 37 20.14 9.08 0.28
C SER A 37 19.54 7.71 0.01
N VAL A 38 18.80 7.19 0.98
CA VAL A 38 17.91 6.04 0.78
C VAL A 38 16.68 6.44 -0.06
N GLY A 39 15.90 5.43 -0.49
CA GLY A 39 14.60 5.59 -1.16
C GLY A 39 14.52 4.93 -2.54
N GLY A 40 15.65 4.80 -3.24
CA GLY A 40 15.73 4.16 -4.56
C GLY A 40 14.81 4.81 -5.60
N ARG A 41 14.40 4.01 -6.62
CA ARG A 41 13.51 4.49 -7.70
C ARG A 41 12.14 4.94 -7.20
N MET A 42 11.62 4.37 -6.10
CA MET A 42 10.33 4.74 -5.54
C MET A 42 10.30 6.22 -5.08
N ALA A 43 11.43 6.77 -4.62
CA ALA A 43 11.52 8.18 -4.25
C ALA A 43 11.40 9.14 -5.46
N GLN A 44 11.69 8.66 -6.67
CA GLN A 44 11.59 9.46 -7.91
C GLN A 44 10.16 9.52 -8.47
N LEU A 45 9.29 8.57 -8.09
CA LEU A 45 7.91 8.50 -8.60
C LEU A 45 7.04 9.63 -8.01
N ASP A 46 6.07 10.14 -8.75
CA ASP A 46 5.05 11.02 -8.19
C ASP A 46 3.98 10.21 -7.44
N LYS A 47 3.31 9.28 -8.14
CA LYS A 47 2.28 8.39 -7.57
C LYS A 47 2.59 6.90 -7.74
N THR A 48 1.89 6.05 -6.99
CA THR A 48 1.97 4.60 -7.12
C THR A 48 0.63 3.97 -7.52
N PHE A 49 0.60 3.13 -8.56
CA PHE A 49 -0.58 2.35 -8.94
C PHE A 49 -0.83 1.17 -7.99
N PRO A 50 -2.06 0.64 -7.85
CA PRO A 50 -3.31 1.16 -8.41
C PRO A 50 -3.98 2.22 -7.52
N THR A 51 -3.41 2.52 -6.34
CA THR A 51 -4.01 3.40 -5.33
C THR A 51 -3.91 4.88 -5.66
N LEU A 52 -2.96 5.27 -6.52
CA LEU A 52 -2.58 6.67 -6.78
C LEU A 52 -2.06 7.40 -5.53
N ASP A 53 -1.54 6.65 -4.54
CA ASP A 53 -0.85 7.26 -3.40
C ASP A 53 0.35 8.08 -3.85
N CYS A 54 0.58 9.22 -3.19
CA CYS A 54 1.83 9.95 -3.32
C CYS A 54 3.01 9.08 -2.88
N SER A 55 3.91 8.75 -3.81
CA SER A 55 4.98 7.77 -3.58
C SER A 55 5.91 8.18 -2.44
N ILE A 56 6.46 9.39 -2.50
CA ILE A 56 7.35 9.89 -1.45
C ILE A 56 6.62 10.10 -0.12
N CYS A 57 5.32 10.38 -0.14
CA CYS A 57 4.54 10.58 1.08
C CYS A 57 4.40 9.28 1.88
N ILE A 58 4.32 8.13 1.21
CA ILE A 58 4.26 6.84 1.90
C ILE A 58 5.67 6.29 2.17
N LEU A 59 6.66 6.57 1.31
CA LEU A 59 8.03 6.09 1.46
C LEU A 59 8.85 6.87 2.52
N ALA A 60 8.73 8.19 2.58
CA ALA A 60 9.55 9.03 3.47
C ALA A 60 9.46 8.64 4.96
N PRO A 61 8.28 8.26 5.52
CA PRO A 61 8.20 7.71 6.86
C PRO A 61 9.13 6.51 7.07
N LYS A 62 9.12 5.52 6.17
CA LYS A 62 9.99 4.33 6.22
C LYS A 62 11.47 4.71 6.06
N MET A 63 11.78 5.69 5.21
CA MET A 63 13.16 6.21 5.08
C MET A 63 13.66 6.81 6.40
N VAL A 64 12.87 7.71 7.00
CA VAL A 64 13.21 8.35 8.29
C VAL A 64 13.31 7.31 9.39
N GLU A 65 12.38 6.35 9.44
CA GLU A 65 12.39 5.25 10.39
C GLU A 65 13.67 4.44 10.27
N SER A 66 14.07 4.03 9.07
CA SER A 66 15.31 3.27 8.85
C SER A 66 16.57 4.02 9.26
N SER A 67 16.59 5.35 9.12
CA SER A 67 17.73 6.18 9.50
C SER A 67 17.78 6.51 11.00
N ARG A 68 16.65 6.39 11.71
CA ARG A 68 16.54 6.70 13.15
C ARG A 68 16.37 5.46 14.02
N HIS A 69 16.26 4.28 13.41
CA HIS A 69 16.08 3.05 14.15
C HIS A 69 17.36 2.73 14.95
N PRO A 70 17.26 2.45 16.26
CA PRO A 70 18.43 2.24 17.12
C PRO A 70 19.33 1.08 16.69
N ASN A 71 18.74 0.04 16.10
CA ASN A 71 19.45 -1.16 15.65
C ASN A 71 19.87 -1.09 14.17
N ILE A 72 19.74 0.06 13.49
CA ILE A 72 20.15 0.21 12.09
C ILE A 72 21.29 1.24 11.98
N GLU A 73 22.44 0.79 11.50
CA GLU A 73 23.53 1.65 11.06
C GLU A 73 23.39 1.94 9.56
N LEU A 74 22.95 3.15 9.22
CA LEU A 74 22.82 3.60 7.83
C LEU A 74 24.14 4.13 7.27
N LEU A 75 24.74 3.37 6.35
CA LEU A 75 25.93 3.74 5.59
C LEU A 75 25.54 4.31 4.21
N ALA A 76 24.95 5.50 4.21
CA ALA A 76 24.69 6.22 2.96
C ALA A 76 25.99 6.73 2.31
N TYR A 77 25.96 6.88 0.99
CA TYR A 77 27.10 7.21 0.13
C TYR A 77 28.28 6.23 0.27
N SER A 78 27.97 4.93 0.40
CA SER A 78 28.95 3.87 0.63
C SER A 78 28.69 2.65 -0.25
N GLU A 79 29.72 1.86 -0.55
CA GLU A 79 29.59 0.67 -1.40
C GLU A 79 30.41 -0.51 -0.87
N VAL A 80 29.95 -1.74 -1.14
CA VAL A 80 30.68 -2.95 -0.74
C VAL A 80 31.83 -3.20 -1.71
N GLU A 81 33.04 -3.32 -1.17
CA GLU A 81 34.28 -3.49 -1.93
C GLU A 81 34.69 -4.97 -2.03
N SER A 82 34.58 -5.72 -0.92
CA SER A 82 34.90 -7.16 -0.91
C SER A 82 34.12 -7.92 0.15
N VAL A 83 33.79 -9.17 -0.14
CA VAL A 83 33.17 -10.11 0.81
C VAL A 83 33.98 -11.40 0.84
N SER A 84 34.28 -11.88 2.05
CA SER A 84 34.92 -13.17 2.29
C SER A 84 34.27 -13.90 3.47
N GLY A 85 34.54 -15.19 3.62
CA GLY A 85 33.92 -16.01 4.68
C GLY A 85 32.70 -16.79 4.19
N LYS A 86 31.85 -17.19 5.14
CA LYS A 86 30.71 -18.10 4.94
C LYS A 86 29.55 -17.72 5.87
N ALA A 87 28.37 -18.31 5.64
CA ALA A 87 27.18 -18.12 6.47
C ALA A 87 27.51 -18.19 7.98
N GLY A 88 27.01 -17.20 8.72
CA GLY A 88 27.28 -16.97 10.14
C GLY A 88 28.55 -16.16 10.45
N ASN A 89 29.47 -15.98 9.50
CA ASN A 89 30.71 -15.23 9.71
C ASN A 89 31.34 -14.73 8.39
N PHE A 90 30.71 -13.76 7.76
CA PHE A 90 31.26 -13.00 6.65
C PHE A 90 32.08 -11.81 7.13
N LYS A 91 33.18 -11.53 6.43
CA LYS A 91 33.95 -10.30 6.54
C LYS A 91 33.69 -9.45 5.32
N VAL A 92 33.19 -8.24 5.53
CA VAL A 92 32.76 -7.34 4.47
C VAL A 92 33.52 -6.02 4.59
N LYS A 93 34.22 -5.61 3.53
CA LYS A 93 34.82 -4.28 3.46
C LYS A 93 33.86 -3.34 2.75
N VAL A 94 33.53 -2.24 3.40
CA VAL A 94 32.66 -1.18 2.89
C VAL A 94 33.50 0.07 2.68
N LYS A 95 33.45 0.59 1.46
CA LYS A 95 34.06 1.86 1.08
C LYS A 95 33.07 2.99 1.34
N LYS A 96 33.34 3.81 2.35
CA LYS A 96 32.66 5.09 2.59
C LYS A 96 33.29 6.14 1.69
N LYS A 97 32.54 6.67 0.73
CA LYS A 97 33.09 7.65 -0.22
C LYS A 97 33.28 9.01 0.45
N ALA A 98 34.32 9.74 0.05
CA ALA A 98 34.55 11.11 0.47
C ALA A 98 33.35 11.99 0.11
N LYS A 99 32.75 12.64 1.12
CA LYS A 99 31.58 13.52 0.98
C LYS A 99 32.02 14.97 0.77
N TYR A 100 33.23 15.30 1.25
CA TYR A 100 33.79 16.64 1.37
C TYR A 100 32.93 17.60 2.22
N VAL A 101 32.06 17.01 3.05
CA VAL A 101 31.14 17.70 3.95
C VAL A 101 31.07 16.87 5.23
N ASN A 102 31.40 17.49 6.36
CA ASN A 102 31.16 16.90 7.67
C ASN A 102 29.65 16.81 7.92
N TRP A 103 29.11 15.59 7.85
CA TRP A 103 27.68 15.35 8.03
C TRP A 103 27.18 15.61 9.46
N ASP A 104 28.04 15.57 10.47
CA ASP A 104 27.65 15.90 11.84
C ASP A 104 27.40 17.40 11.99
N ALA A 105 28.22 18.23 11.33
CA ALA A 105 28.05 19.69 11.31
C ALA A 105 27.02 20.17 10.28
N CYS A 106 26.76 19.42 9.20
CA CYS A 106 25.89 19.86 8.12
C CYS A 106 24.43 19.93 8.55
N THR A 107 23.82 21.11 8.55
CA THR A 107 22.39 21.31 8.85
C THR A 107 21.47 20.89 7.69
N GLY A 108 22.04 20.65 6.50
CA GLY A 108 21.26 20.39 5.28
C GLY A 108 20.50 21.61 4.75
N CYS A 109 20.80 22.85 5.18
CA CYS A 109 20.05 24.04 4.78
C CYS A 109 20.01 24.26 3.25
N GLY A 110 21.06 23.87 2.52
CA GLY A 110 21.14 23.99 1.06
C GLY A 110 21.74 25.31 0.55
N ALA A 111 22.07 26.27 1.43
CA ALA A 111 22.62 27.57 1.05
C ALA A 111 23.90 27.48 0.19
N CYS A 112 24.77 26.51 0.50
CA CYS A 112 25.98 26.25 -0.27
C CYS A 112 25.71 25.81 -1.73
N SER A 113 24.62 25.08 -1.98
CA SER A 113 24.20 24.65 -3.31
C SER A 113 23.71 25.83 -4.15
N GLU A 114 22.99 26.78 -3.56
CA GLU A 114 22.46 27.97 -4.27
C GLU A 114 23.56 28.86 -4.84
N LYS A 115 24.69 28.91 -4.12
CA LYS A 115 25.85 29.75 -4.42
C LYS A 115 26.88 29.06 -5.30
N CYS A 116 26.75 27.76 -5.52
CA CYS A 116 27.64 27.03 -6.41
C CYS A 116 27.52 27.55 -7.85
N PRO A 117 28.63 27.90 -8.54
CA PRO A 117 28.58 28.38 -9.92
C PRO A 117 28.31 27.28 -10.95
N MET A 118 28.46 26.00 -10.57
CA MET A 118 28.24 24.86 -11.44
C MET A 118 26.74 24.52 -11.59
N LYS A 119 25.95 25.40 -12.22
CA LYS A 119 24.46 25.30 -12.24
C LYS A 119 23.86 24.45 -13.37
N LYS A 120 24.68 23.87 -14.24
CA LYS A 120 24.24 23.16 -15.47
C LYS A 120 24.66 21.69 -15.49
N ILE A 121 24.72 21.06 -14.32
CA ILE A 121 24.99 19.62 -14.24
C ILE A 121 23.62 18.92 -14.30
N PRO A 122 23.34 18.09 -15.30
CA PRO A 122 22.09 17.33 -15.35
C PRO A 122 21.91 16.51 -14.07
N SER A 123 20.74 16.60 -13.44
CA SER A 123 20.44 15.87 -12.22
C SER A 123 20.06 14.43 -12.56
N GLU A 124 20.76 13.47 -11.94
CA GLU A 124 20.48 12.05 -12.08
C GLU A 124 19.12 11.68 -11.47
N PHE A 125 18.76 12.32 -10.35
CA PHE A 125 17.46 12.12 -9.70
C PHE A 125 16.30 12.63 -10.57
N GLU A 126 16.55 13.68 -11.36
CA GLU A 126 15.57 14.25 -12.29
C GLU A 126 15.66 13.65 -13.71
N GLU A 127 16.38 12.53 -13.90
CA GLU A 127 16.55 11.86 -15.19
C GLU A 127 17.01 12.82 -16.31
N GLY A 128 17.88 13.78 -15.95
CA GLY A 128 18.40 14.80 -16.85
C GLY A 128 17.42 15.93 -17.23
N MET A 129 16.18 15.89 -16.75
CA MET A 129 15.17 16.94 -17.02
C MET A 129 15.40 18.23 -16.23
N GLY A 130 16.05 18.10 -15.07
CA GLY A 130 16.47 19.19 -14.21
C GLY A 130 17.99 19.28 -14.09
N ASN A 131 18.48 20.38 -13.52
CA ASN A 131 19.90 20.55 -13.19
C ASN A 131 20.12 20.54 -11.68
N ARG A 132 21.27 20.01 -11.26
CA ARG A 132 21.84 20.16 -9.91
C ARG A 132 23.13 20.97 -9.98
N THR A 133 23.75 21.18 -8.81
CA THR A 133 25.09 21.75 -8.73
C THR A 133 26.14 20.75 -8.25
N ALA A 134 27.42 21.14 -8.22
CA ALA A 134 28.50 20.26 -7.80
C ALA A 134 28.39 19.89 -6.31
N ILE A 135 27.95 20.83 -5.46
CA ILE A 135 27.50 20.53 -4.09
C ILE A 135 25.98 20.43 -4.10
N TYR A 136 25.42 19.34 -3.60
CA TYR A 136 23.98 19.11 -3.75
C TYR A 136 23.41 18.22 -2.64
N ILE A 137 22.08 18.28 -2.52
CA ILE A 137 21.24 17.33 -1.80
C ILE A 137 20.36 16.70 -2.89
N PRO A 138 20.25 15.37 -2.99
CA PRO A 138 19.72 14.72 -4.19
C PRO A 138 18.24 15.06 -4.46
N PHE A 139 17.43 15.18 -3.42
CA PHE A 139 16.02 15.58 -3.50
C PHE A 139 15.53 16.15 -2.15
N PRO A 140 14.38 16.86 -2.10
CA PRO A 140 13.97 17.61 -0.90
C PRO A 140 13.76 16.75 0.35
N GLN A 141 13.22 15.53 0.19
CA GLN A 141 12.93 14.57 1.27
C GLN A 141 14.06 13.54 1.49
N ALA A 142 15.27 13.81 0.98
CA ALA A 142 16.41 12.92 1.12
C ALA A 142 16.68 12.53 2.58
N VAL A 143 17.06 11.28 2.80
CA VAL A 143 17.45 10.73 4.10
C VAL A 143 18.74 9.92 3.94
N PRO A 144 19.85 10.31 4.57
CA PRO A 144 20.02 11.53 5.38
C PRO A 144 19.89 12.79 4.52
N ARG A 145 19.29 13.85 5.08
CA ARG A 145 19.20 15.15 4.39
C ARG A 145 20.51 15.95 4.51
N LYS A 146 21.59 15.45 3.91
CA LYS A 146 22.93 16.04 4.01
C LYS A 146 23.51 16.34 2.63
N ALA A 147 24.30 17.41 2.54
CA ALA A 147 24.97 17.78 1.29
C ALA A 147 26.18 16.87 1.02
N VAL A 148 26.48 16.67 -0.27
CA VAL A 148 27.71 16.02 -0.75
C VAL A 148 28.31 16.84 -1.89
N ILE A 149 29.64 16.78 -2.07
CA ILE A 149 30.32 17.40 -3.21
C ILE A 149 30.71 16.32 -4.22
N ASP A 150 30.21 16.48 -5.44
CA ASP A 150 30.66 15.73 -6.61
C ASP A 150 32.08 16.17 -7.00
N SER A 151 33.05 15.34 -6.64
CA SER A 151 34.47 15.61 -6.88
C SER A 151 34.85 15.75 -8.35
N GLU A 152 34.11 15.10 -9.26
CA GLU A 152 34.40 15.15 -10.70
C GLU A 152 33.90 16.44 -11.35
N LYS A 153 32.93 17.13 -10.72
CA LYS A 153 32.33 18.37 -11.26
C LYS A 153 32.72 19.62 -10.47
N CYS A 154 33.25 19.48 -9.25
CA CYS A 154 33.62 20.60 -8.40
C CYS A 154 34.85 21.36 -8.94
N LEU A 155 34.72 22.69 -9.13
CA LEU A 155 35.82 23.53 -9.63
C LEU A 155 37.00 23.65 -8.64
N TYR A 156 36.78 23.44 -7.34
CA TYR A 156 37.86 23.38 -6.37
C TYR A 156 38.68 22.11 -6.53
N LEU A 157 38.02 20.96 -6.45
CA LEU A 157 38.67 19.65 -6.45
C LEU A 157 39.32 19.33 -7.80
N THR A 158 38.78 19.88 -8.89
CA THR A 158 39.34 19.68 -10.25
C THR A 158 40.35 20.74 -10.68
N LYS A 159 40.19 22.01 -10.26
CA LYS A 159 40.99 23.14 -10.78
C LYS A 159 41.54 24.10 -9.71
N GLY A 160 41.27 23.87 -8.42
CA GLY A 160 41.69 24.75 -7.32
C GLY A 160 41.05 26.15 -7.33
N ALA A 161 39.94 26.35 -8.05
CA ALA A 161 39.53 27.69 -8.49
C ALA A 161 38.34 28.33 -7.73
N CYS A 162 37.63 27.60 -6.85
CA CYS A 162 36.39 28.08 -6.24
C CYS A 162 36.21 27.54 -4.81
N GLN A 163 35.83 28.38 -3.84
CA GLN A 163 35.49 27.94 -2.45
C GLN A 163 34.22 28.64 -1.93
N LEU A 164 33.29 29.00 -2.83
CA LEU A 164 32.09 29.76 -2.45
C LEU A 164 31.18 28.98 -1.49
N CYS A 165 31.06 27.66 -1.66
CA CYS A 165 30.26 26.81 -0.77
C CYS A 165 30.77 26.82 0.68
N GLU A 166 32.08 26.92 0.89
CA GLU A 166 32.70 27.03 2.22
C GLU A 166 32.39 28.37 2.86
N LYS A 167 32.53 29.47 2.11
CA LYS A 167 32.24 30.83 2.60
C LYS A 167 30.78 31.02 3.03
N GLU A 168 29.86 30.33 2.37
CA GLU A 168 28.42 30.44 2.61
C GLU A 168 27.92 29.41 3.63
N CYS A 169 28.78 28.47 4.05
CA CYS A 169 28.42 27.48 5.05
C CYS A 169 28.64 28.02 6.46
N GLU A 170 27.61 28.65 7.04
CA GLU A 170 27.66 29.17 8.41
C GLU A 170 27.98 28.09 9.45
N ALA A 171 27.56 26.84 9.20
CA ALA A 171 27.85 25.71 10.06
C ALA A 171 29.31 25.20 9.97
N GLY A 172 30.13 25.74 9.07
CA GLY A 172 31.53 25.32 8.88
C GLY A 172 31.67 23.86 8.45
N ALA A 173 30.69 23.30 7.74
CA ALA A 173 30.61 21.87 7.47
C ALA A 173 31.45 21.41 6.25
N ILE A 174 31.97 22.30 5.41
CA ILE A 174 32.78 21.90 4.25
C ILE A 174 34.13 21.38 4.73
N ASN A 175 34.54 20.19 4.26
CA ASN A 175 35.81 19.56 4.62
C ASN A 175 36.54 19.08 3.36
N TRP A 176 37.53 19.84 2.91
CA TRP A 176 38.28 19.52 1.69
C TRP A 176 39.27 18.36 1.84
N ASP A 177 39.66 18.03 3.08
CA ASP A 177 40.62 16.95 3.37
C ASP A 177 39.96 15.58 3.54
N ASP A 178 38.64 15.50 3.35
CA ASP A 178 37.86 14.26 3.41
C ASP A 178 38.32 13.26 2.33
N LYS A 179 38.41 11.98 2.69
CA LYS A 179 38.94 10.91 1.85
C LYS A 179 38.10 9.66 1.98
N ASP A 180 38.14 8.83 0.93
CA ASP A 180 37.52 7.51 0.97
C ASP A 180 38.07 6.70 2.15
N GLU A 181 37.17 6.13 2.94
CA GLU A 181 37.49 5.31 4.12
C GLU A 181 37.03 3.87 3.88
N ILE A 182 37.89 2.89 4.16
CA ILE A 182 37.51 1.47 4.14
C ILE A 182 37.26 1.00 5.56
N VAL A 183 36.04 0.53 5.83
CA VAL A 183 35.63 -0.02 7.12
C VAL A 183 35.31 -1.51 6.96
N GLU A 184 35.77 -2.34 7.89
CA GLU A 184 35.51 -3.79 7.89
C GLU A 184 34.39 -4.13 8.88
N TYR A 185 33.38 -4.83 8.40
CA TYR A 185 32.27 -5.36 9.18
C TYR A 185 32.34 -6.89 9.21
N ASN A 186 32.13 -7.47 10.39
CA ASN A 186 31.79 -8.88 10.48
C ASN A 186 30.27 -8.99 10.49
N VAL A 187 29.68 -9.82 9.63
CA VAL A 187 28.22 -10.04 9.57
C VAL A 187 27.87 -11.52 9.47
N ALA A 188 26.70 -11.91 9.98
CA ALA A 188 26.19 -13.28 9.91
C ALA A 188 25.66 -13.64 8.51
N SER A 189 24.99 -12.69 7.86
CA SER A 189 24.34 -12.86 6.56
C SER A 189 24.32 -11.55 5.79
N LEU A 190 24.10 -11.65 4.48
CA LEU A 190 23.92 -10.51 3.59
C LEU A 190 22.59 -10.60 2.85
N VAL A 191 21.93 -9.46 2.64
CA VAL A 191 20.77 -9.34 1.76
C VAL A 191 21.07 -8.32 0.66
N VAL A 192 20.84 -8.70 -0.60
CA VAL A 192 21.05 -7.85 -1.77
C VAL A 192 19.71 -7.31 -2.25
N ALA A 193 19.57 -5.99 -2.25
CA ALA A 193 18.35 -5.26 -2.58
C ALA A 193 18.64 -4.06 -3.50
N THR A 194 19.57 -4.22 -4.45
CA THR A 194 20.14 -3.11 -5.25
C THR A 194 19.23 -2.54 -6.34
N GLY A 195 18.04 -3.12 -6.54
CA GLY A 195 17.08 -2.68 -7.54
C GLY A 195 17.55 -2.91 -8.99
N ILE A 196 17.17 -1.98 -9.88
CA ILE A 196 17.25 -2.06 -11.34
C ILE A 196 17.66 -0.73 -11.95
N ASP A 197 18.16 -0.80 -13.18
CA ASP A 197 18.36 0.34 -14.08
C ASP A 197 17.30 0.34 -15.20
N GLN A 198 17.36 1.33 -16.08
CA GLN A 198 16.52 1.42 -17.26
C GLN A 198 17.35 1.39 -18.52
N LEU A 199 16.83 0.77 -19.57
CA LEU A 199 17.41 0.79 -20.90
C LEU A 199 17.36 2.21 -21.46
N ASP A 200 18.49 2.74 -21.91
CA ASP A 200 18.52 3.98 -22.69
C ASP A 200 17.84 3.75 -24.05
N PRO A 201 16.71 4.40 -24.36
CA PRO A 201 15.96 4.13 -25.58
C PRO A 201 16.62 4.68 -26.85
N SER A 202 17.75 5.39 -26.76
CA SER A 202 18.54 5.80 -27.94
C SER A 202 19.04 4.63 -28.79
N VAL A 203 19.05 3.40 -28.25
CA VAL A 203 19.36 2.19 -29.04
C VAL A 203 18.25 1.82 -30.06
N LEU A 204 17.10 2.51 -30.02
CA LEU A 204 15.97 2.28 -30.92
C LEU A 204 15.71 3.53 -31.78
N ASP A 205 16.43 3.64 -32.89
CA ASP A 205 16.40 4.78 -33.82
C ASP A 205 14.99 5.23 -34.21
N ARG A 206 14.04 4.28 -34.36
CA ARG A 206 12.64 4.54 -34.76
C ARG A 206 11.87 5.50 -33.85
N TYR A 207 12.35 5.74 -32.63
CA TYR A 207 11.73 6.68 -31.69
C TYR A 207 12.44 8.03 -31.63
N HIS A 208 13.66 8.16 -32.20
CA HIS A 208 14.43 9.40 -32.22
C HIS A 208 14.61 10.02 -30.82
N TYR A 209 14.75 9.17 -29.79
CA TYR A 209 15.01 9.63 -28.42
C TYR A 209 16.37 10.31 -28.33
N GLY A 210 16.41 11.49 -27.69
CA GLY A 210 17.61 12.35 -27.63
C GLY A 210 17.79 13.26 -28.84
N GLU A 211 17.15 12.95 -29.98
CA GLU A 211 17.11 13.84 -31.16
C GLU A 211 15.92 14.80 -31.10
N TYR A 212 14.73 14.28 -30.77
CA TYR A 212 13.51 15.07 -30.66
C TYR A 212 13.22 15.38 -29.18
N PRO A 213 13.21 16.67 -28.76
CA PRO A 213 13.04 17.03 -27.35
C PRO A 213 11.73 16.56 -26.73
N ASN A 214 10.67 16.42 -27.54
CA ASN A 214 9.34 16.03 -27.06
C ASN A 214 9.14 14.49 -27.00
N VAL A 215 10.19 13.71 -27.28
CA VAL A 215 10.22 12.28 -27.00
C VAL A 215 10.97 12.06 -25.69
N ILE A 216 10.27 11.65 -24.65
CA ILE A 216 10.84 11.45 -23.31
C ILE A 216 10.55 10.05 -22.77
N THR A 217 11.27 9.63 -21.72
CA THR A 217 10.95 8.36 -21.03
C THR A 217 9.82 8.53 -20.01
N ALA A 218 9.19 7.43 -19.61
CA ALA A 218 8.19 7.43 -18.55
C ALA A 218 8.73 7.94 -17.20
N MET A 219 10.00 7.65 -16.87
CA MET A 219 10.61 8.20 -15.66
C MET A 219 10.87 9.71 -15.78
N GLN A 220 11.27 10.21 -16.95
CA GLN A 220 11.33 11.67 -17.18
C GLN A 220 9.96 12.32 -17.02
N TYR A 221 8.91 11.66 -17.52
CA TYR A 221 7.52 12.08 -17.36
C TYR A 221 7.08 12.11 -15.89
N GLU A 222 7.42 11.10 -15.08
CA GLU A 222 7.23 11.10 -13.62
C GLU A 222 7.89 12.31 -12.95
N ARG A 223 9.11 12.66 -13.37
CA ARG A 223 9.80 13.84 -12.82
C ARG A 223 9.11 15.14 -13.20
N LEU A 224 8.57 15.27 -14.41
CA LEU A 224 7.77 16.45 -14.82
C LEU A 224 6.47 16.56 -14.00
N LEU A 225 5.77 15.45 -13.77
CA LEU A 225 4.53 15.44 -12.97
C LEU A 225 4.77 15.62 -11.47
N SER A 226 5.97 15.35 -10.98
CA SER A 226 6.27 15.50 -9.56
C SER A 226 6.23 16.95 -9.12
N ALA A 227 5.48 17.25 -8.06
CA ALA A 227 5.46 18.56 -7.41
C ALA A 227 6.82 19.01 -6.82
N SER A 228 7.81 18.11 -6.79
CA SER A 228 9.19 18.38 -6.38
C SER A 228 10.19 18.35 -7.53
N GLY A 229 9.73 18.03 -8.74
CA GLY A 229 10.55 17.93 -9.94
C GLY A 229 10.75 19.28 -10.65
N PRO A 230 11.40 19.28 -11.83
CA PRO A 230 11.92 20.49 -12.47
C PRO A 230 10.84 21.43 -13.03
N THR A 231 9.61 20.96 -13.22
CA THR A 231 8.47 21.77 -13.67
C THR A 231 7.42 21.95 -12.58
N GLU A 232 7.74 21.60 -11.33
CA GLU A 232 6.86 21.74 -10.16
C GLU A 232 5.47 21.08 -10.31
N GLY A 233 5.37 20.06 -11.17
CA GLY A 233 4.13 19.34 -11.47
C GLY A 233 3.40 19.83 -12.73
N GLU A 234 3.90 20.85 -13.42
CA GLU A 234 3.33 21.31 -14.68
C GLU A 234 3.79 20.43 -15.85
N LEU A 235 2.83 20.04 -16.68
CA LEU A 235 3.07 19.19 -17.85
C LEU A 235 3.48 20.01 -19.07
N LEU A 236 4.75 20.39 -19.09
CA LEU A 236 5.33 21.25 -20.12
C LEU A 236 6.18 20.47 -21.12
N ARG A 237 6.00 20.75 -22.41
CA ARG A 237 6.82 20.23 -23.50
C ARG A 237 8.29 20.65 -23.31
N PRO A 238 9.25 19.71 -23.41
CA PRO A 238 10.66 20.06 -23.28
C PRO A 238 11.15 21.04 -24.34
N SER A 239 10.60 21.01 -25.57
CA SER A 239 11.06 21.85 -26.68
C SER A 239 10.80 23.35 -26.50
N ASP A 240 9.60 23.72 -26.01
CA ASP A 240 9.11 25.10 -26.04
C ASP A 240 8.37 25.53 -24.77
N LYS A 241 8.30 24.66 -23.76
CA LYS A 241 7.68 24.90 -22.45
C LYS A 241 6.18 25.22 -22.51
N LYS A 242 5.48 24.84 -23.58
CA LYS A 242 4.01 24.91 -23.64
C LYS A 242 3.37 23.67 -23.02
N HIS A 243 2.12 23.78 -22.57
CA HIS A 243 1.36 22.62 -22.10
C HIS A 243 1.14 21.60 -23.23
N ALA A 244 1.27 20.32 -22.89
CA ALA A 244 0.96 19.21 -23.80
C ALA A 244 -0.51 18.80 -23.62
N HIS A 245 -1.28 18.77 -24.71
CA HIS A 245 -2.71 18.42 -24.70
C HIS A 245 -3.01 17.10 -25.41
N ASN A 246 -2.10 16.59 -26.24
CA ASN A 246 -2.22 15.28 -26.88
C ASN A 246 -0.95 14.47 -26.62
N ILE A 247 -1.08 13.37 -25.87
CA ILE A 247 0.06 12.60 -25.38
C ILE A 247 -0.05 11.14 -25.80
N ALA A 248 1.04 10.59 -26.34
CA ALA A 248 1.16 9.18 -26.67
C ALA A 248 2.12 8.48 -25.72
N PHE A 249 1.65 7.44 -25.02
CA PHE A 249 2.50 6.52 -24.28
C PHE A 249 2.78 5.29 -25.14
N VAL A 250 4.03 4.84 -25.17
CA VAL A 250 4.45 3.69 -25.99
C VAL A 250 4.98 2.58 -25.08
N ALA A 251 4.25 1.47 -25.04
CA ALA A 251 4.61 0.28 -24.27
C ALA A 251 5.81 -0.47 -24.87
N CYS A 252 6.41 -1.34 -24.05
CA CYS A 252 7.39 -2.35 -24.50
C CYS A 252 8.59 -1.77 -25.27
N VAL A 253 9.03 -0.55 -24.94
CA VAL A 253 10.19 0.06 -25.62
C VAL A 253 11.46 -0.68 -25.19
N GLY A 254 11.96 -1.55 -26.07
CA GLY A 254 13.12 -2.41 -25.83
C GLY A 254 12.87 -3.66 -24.97
N SER A 255 11.68 -3.80 -24.37
CA SER A 255 11.23 -5.04 -23.71
C SER A 255 10.56 -5.96 -24.72
N ARG A 256 10.56 -7.27 -24.44
CA ARG A 256 10.02 -8.30 -25.34
C ARG A 256 10.62 -8.15 -26.75
N ASN A 257 11.91 -7.89 -26.79
CA ASN A 257 12.70 -7.68 -27.98
C ASN A 257 13.91 -8.62 -27.91
N GLU A 258 14.03 -9.53 -28.89
CA GLU A 258 15.06 -10.58 -28.91
C GLU A 258 16.49 -10.03 -28.90
N ASP A 259 16.72 -8.91 -29.58
CA ASP A 259 18.05 -8.30 -29.73
C ASP A 259 18.45 -7.42 -28.54
N LEU A 260 17.49 -7.05 -27.68
CA LEU A 260 17.67 -6.16 -26.54
C LEU A 260 17.31 -6.87 -25.22
N CYS A 261 16.10 -6.64 -24.70
CA CYS A 261 15.63 -7.30 -23.49
C CYS A 261 14.56 -8.35 -23.86
N PRO A 262 14.92 -9.66 -23.91
CA PRO A 262 14.03 -10.73 -24.36
C PRO A 262 13.02 -11.15 -23.28
N TYR A 263 12.51 -10.18 -22.53
CA TYR A 263 11.64 -10.40 -21.38
C TYR A 263 10.69 -9.21 -21.17
N CYS A 264 9.63 -9.45 -20.40
CA CYS A 264 8.72 -8.40 -19.96
C CYS A 264 9.25 -7.69 -18.69
N SER A 265 9.13 -6.37 -18.67
CA SER A 265 9.40 -5.51 -17.49
C SER A 265 8.31 -5.58 -16.41
N LYS A 266 7.25 -6.39 -16.61
CA LYS A 266 6.10 -6.68 -15.73
C LYS A 266 5.15 -5.54 -15.35
N PHE A 267 5.65 -4.34 -15.06
CA PHE A 267 4.85 -3.25 -14.47
C PHE A 267 4.69 -2.02 -15.36
N CYS A 268 5.23 -2.02 -16.58
CA CYS A 268 5.15 -0.88 -17.49
C CYS A 268 3.73 -0.56 -17.98
N CYS A 269 2.90 -1.58 -18.17
CA CYS A 269 1.48 -1.38 -18.49
C CYS A 269 0.77 -0.58 -17.38
N MET A 270 1.12 -0.84 -16.12
CA MET A 270 0.48 -0.22 -14.96
C MET A 270 0.94 1.20 -14.70
N TYR A 271 2.25 1.51 -14.82
CA TYR A 271 2.67 2.89 -14.63
C TYR A 271 2.17 3.80 -15.76
N MET A 272 2.06 3.32 -17.00
CA MET A 272 1.49 4.13 -18.10
C MET A 272 0.02 4.43 -17.82
N ALA A 273 -0.77 3.44 -17.39
CA ALA A 273 -2.15 3.66 -17.01
C ALA A 273 -2.27 4.66 -15.85
N LYS A 274 -1.37 4.58 -14.85
CA LYS A 274 -1.30 5.54 -13.75
C LYS A 274 -0.91 6.93 -14.21
N GLU A 275 0.12 7.09 -15.03
CA GLU A 275 0.52 8.38 -15.58
C GLU A 275 -0.60 8.98 -16.42
N ALA A 276 -1.26 8.18 -17.26
CA ALA A 276 -2.40 8.61 -18.06
C ALA A 276 -3.58 9.10 -17.19
N VAL A 277 -3.95 8.34 -16.15
CA VAL A 277 -5.01 8.74 -15.21
C VAL A 277 -4.63 10.01 -14.46
N VAL A 278 -3.42 10.08 -13.91
CA VAL A 278 -2.91 11.27 -13.20
C VAL A 278 -2.89 12.48 -14.14
N THR A 279 -2.57 12.29 -15.42
CA THR A 279 -2.64 13.35 -16.44
C THR A 279 -4.05 13.91 -16.55
N ARG A 280 -5.06 13.04 -16.70
CA ARG A 280 -6.47 13.43 -16.80
C ARG A 280 -7.01 14.07 -15.52
N GLU A 281 -6.46 13.72 -14.35
CA GLU A 281 -6.78 14.38 -13.09
C GLU A 281 -6.23 15.79 -13.00
N HIS A 282 -5.01 16.03 -13.49
CA HIS A 282 -4.37 17.36 -13.47
C HIS A 282 -4.84 18.26 -14.62
N ALA A 283 -5.09 17.68 -15.80
CA ALA A 283 -5.49 18.36 -17.02
C ALA A 283 -6.60 17.57 -17.75
N PRO A 284 -7.87 17.71 -17.33
CA PRO A 284 -9.02 16.94 -17.84
C PRO A 284 -9.34 17.11 -19.33
N GLU A 285 -8.72 18.08 -20.00
CA GLU A 285 -8.83 18.32 -21.44
C GLU A 285 -7.75 17.59 -22.27
N THR A 286 -6.74 17.01 -21.61
CA THR A 286 -5.62 16.34 -22.29
C THR A 286 -6.03 14.98 -22.81
N ASN A 287 -5.90 14.74 -24.12
CA ASN A 287 -6.12 13.44 -24.74
C ASN A 287 -4.89 12.55 -24.55
N VAL A 288 -5.11 11.33 -24.08
CA VAL A 288 -4.03 10.37 -23.83
C VAL A 288 -4.29 9.08 -24.60
N THR A 289 -3.30 8.65 -25.40
CA THR A 289 -3.32 7.38 -26.12
C THR A 289 -2.19 6.48 -25.64
N ILE A 290 -2.50 5.24 -25.25
CA ILE A 290 -1.52 4.21 -24.89
C ILE A 290 -1.40 3.21 -26.04
N TYR A 291 -0.24 3.18 -26.67
CA TYR A 291 0.12 2.18 -27.68
C TYR A 291 0.70 0.94 -27.00
N PHE A 292 0.06 -0.21 -27.18
CA PHE A 292 0.42 -1.44 -26.47
C PHE A 292 0.38 -2.67 -27.38
N ASN A 293 0.96 -3.78 -26.91
CA ASN A 293 0.84 -5.09 -27.55
C ASN A 293 -0.12 -5.99 -26.75
N ASP A 294 0.29 -6.37 -25.53
CA ASP A 294 -0.55 -7.04 -24.55
C ASP A 294 -0.62 -6.18 -23.29
N ILE A 295 -1.80 -6.08 -22.67
CA ILE A 295 -1.92 -5.48 -21.34
C ILE A 295 -1.55 -6.54 -20.30
N ARG A 296 -0.48 -6.32 -19.55
CA ARG A 296 -0.03 -7.22 -18.47
C ARG A 296 -0.16 -6.55 -17.11
N VAL A 297 -0.93 -7.20 -16.24
CA VAL A 297 -1.09 -6.86 -14.82
C VAL A 297 -0.46 -7.97 -13.99
N ILE A 298 0.10 -7.66 -12.83
CA ILE A 298 0.86 -8.61 -11.99
C ILE A 298 0.45 -8.59 -10.51
N GLY A 299 -0.63 -7.87 -10.18
CA GLY A 299 -1.08 -7.72 -8.80
C GLY A 299 -2.59 -7.54 -8.68
N LYS A 300 -3.05 -7.59 -7.45
CA LYS A 300 -4.44 -7.43 -7.05
C LYS A 300 -5.00 -6.05 -7.43
N ASN A 301 -6.26 -5.98 -7.85
CA ASN A 301 -6.98 -4.77 -8.26
C ASN A 301 -6.36 -4.00 -9.46
N GLN A 302 -5.40 -4.59 -10.17
CA GLN A 302 -4.74 -3.93 -11.30
C GLN A 302 -5.55 -4.03 -12.60
N GLU A 303 -6.32 -5.12 -12.81
CA GLU A 303 -7.20 -5.23 -13.98
C GLU A 303 -8.32 -4.19 -13.90
N GLU A 304 -8.94 -4.08 -12.73
CA GLU A 304 -9.98 -3.10 -12.45
C GLU A 304 -9.46 -1.67 -12.59
N PHE A 305 -8.19 -1.42 -12.25
CA PHE A 305 -7.56 -0.13 -12.49
C PHE A 305 -7.40 0.19 -13.99
N ILE A 306 -7.05 -0.80 -14.82
CA ILE A 306 -6.98 -0.63 -16.28
C ILE A 306 -8.37 -0.34 -16.85
N GLU A 307 -9.39 -1.09 -16.43
CA GLU A 307 -10.76 -0.88 -16.91
C GLU A 307 -11.31 0.47 -16.44
N ARG A 308 -10.97 0.93 -15.23
CA ARG A 308 -11.26 2.28 -14.77
C ARG A 308 -10.57 3.34 -15.63
N ALA A 309 -9.29 3.16 -15.96
CA ALA A 309 -8.58 4.09 -16.83
C ALA A 309 -9.28 4.23 -18.20
N LYS A 310 -9.74 3.13 -18.79
CA LYS A 310 -10.50 3.16 -20.05
C LYS A 310 -11.86 3.84 -19.90
N ASN A 311 -12.65 3.40 -18.93
CA ASN A 311 -14.08 3.70 -18.87
C ASN A 311 -14.41 5.00 -18.13
N GLU A 312 -13.64 5.37 -17.10
CA GLU A 312 -13.90 6.57 -16.28
C GLU A 312 -13.03 7.77 -16.67
N TYR A 313 -11.82 7.54 -17.19
CA TYR A 313 -10.87 8.62 -17.54
C TYR A 313 -10.70 8.82 -19.05
N ASP A 314 -11.40 8.04 -19.88
CA ASP A 314 -11.38 8.09 -21.34
C ASP A 314 -9.97 7.95 -21.92
N ILE A 315 -9.15 7.06 -21.32
CA ILE A 315 -7.81 6.76 -21.84
C ILE A 315 -7.94 5.83 -23.04
N HIS A 316 -7.45 6.28 -24.20
CA HIS A 316 -7.52 5.51 -25.43
C HIS A 316 -6.42 4.46 -25.50
N TYR A 317 -6.77 3.19 -25.69
CA TYR A 317 -5.81 2.11 -25.88
C TYR A 317 -5.74 1.75 -27.37
N HIS A 318 -4.57 1.93 -27.97
CA HIS A 318 -4.30 1.57 -29.36
C HIS A 318 -3.48 0.28 -29.42
N HIS A 319 -4.09 -0.79 -29.93
CA HIS A 319 -3.42 -2.08 -30.07
C HIS A 319 -2.47 -2.06 -31.28
N GLY A 320 -1.18 -2.02 -31.00
CA GLY A 320 -0.09 -1.99 -31.98
C GLY A 320 1.01 -1.01 -31.58
N ILE A 321 2.25 -1.48 -31.55
CA ILE A 321 3.43 -0.65 -31.22
C ILE A 321 3.80 0.24 -32.42
N PRO A 322 4.11 1.53 -32.23
CA PRO A 322 4.50 2.40 -33.33
C PRO A 322 5.75 1.91 -34.06
N GLY A 323 5.69 1.98 -35.38
CA GLY A 323 6.80 1.63 -36.27
C GLY A 323 7.77 2.78 -36.53
N ASP A 324 7.32 4.03 -36.41
CA ASP A 324 8.12 5.24 -36.65
C ASP A 324 7.52 6.45 -35.89
N VAL A 325 8.38 7.36 -35.44
CA VAL A 325 8.01 8.65 -34.83
C VAL A 325 8.80 9.77 -35.51
N ARG A 326 8.13 10.81 -36.01
CA ARG A 326 8.80 11.93 -36.70
C ARG A 326 8.38 13.29 -36.16
N GLU A 327 9.34 14.19 -35.98
CA GLU A 327 9.05 15.57 -35.59
C GLU A 327 8.49 16.37 -36.77
N ASN A 328 7.43 17.13 -36.51
CA ASN A 328 6.96 18.20 -37.38
C ASN A 328 7.88 19.42 -37.19
N PRO A 329 8.64 19.85 -38.22
CA PRO A 329 9.60 20.94 -38.08
C PRO A 329 8.97 22.31 -37.81
N GLU A 330 7.69 22.51 -38.12
CA GLU A 330 7.00 23.79 -37.97
C GLU A 330 6.55 24.07 -36.53
N ASN A 331 6.02 23.06 -35.84
CA ASN A 331 5.41 23.20 -34.51
C ASN A 331 6.05 22.31 -33.43
N LYS A 332 7.05 21.48 -33.80
CA LYS A 332 7.74 20.53 -32.92
C LYS A 332 6.86 19.41 -32.34
N ASN A 333 5.68 19.19 -32.91
CA ASN A 333 4.81 18.05 -32.57
C ASN A 333 5.37 16.76 -33.19
N LEU A 334 4.80 15.62 -32.85
CA LEU A 334 5.31 14.30 -33.19
C LEU A 334 4.25 13.51 -33.95
N TYR A 335 4.56 13.15 -35.19
CA TYR A 335 3.78 12.20 -35.98
C TYR A 335 4.16 10.77 -35.58
N VAL A 336 3.18 10.04 -35.03
CA VAL A 336 3.33 8.64 -34.63
C VAL A 336 2.63 7.75 -35.65
N LYS A 337 3.39 6.87 -36.29
CA LYS A 337 2.88 5.91 -37.29
C LYS A 337 2.78 4.52 -36.68
N ALA A 338 1.57 3.97 -36.61
CA ALA A 338 1.32 2.66 -36.01
C ALA A 338 0.29 1.85 -36.80
N ALA A 339 0.44 0.53 -36.83
CA ALA A 339 -0.62 -0.37 -37.31
C ALA A 339 -1.60 -0.63 -36.17
N ASN A 340 -2.89 -0.52 -36.43
CA ASN A 340 -3.97 -0.90 -35.53
C ASN A 340 -4.29 -2.37 -35.75
N LEU A 341 -3.81 -3.23 -34.85
CA LEU A 341 -3.91 -4.68 -34.98
C LEU A 341 -5.34 -5.21 -34.77
N ASP A 342 -6.25 -4.40 -34.23
CA ASP A 342 -7.67 -4.77 -34.12
C ASP A 342 -8.43 -4.59 -35.43
N THR A 343 -7.94 -3.72 -36.33
CA THR A 343 -8.62 -3.36 -37.60
C THR A 343 -7.82 -3.67 -38.85
N GLY A 344 -6.51 -3.88 -38.74
CA GLY A 344 -5.57 -4.07 -39.85
C GLY A 344 -5.11 -2.76 -40.54
N ASN A 345 -5.59 -1.60 -40.11
CA ASN A 345 -5.26 -0.31 -40.72
C ASN A 345 -3.95 0.27 -40.19
N VAL A 346 -3.26 1.09 -40.98
CA VAL A 346 -2.11 1.89 -40.52
C VAL A 346 -2.57 3.33 -40.30
N GLU A 347 -2.35 3.83 -39.09
CA GLU A 347 -2.75 5.16 -38.65
C GLU A 347 -1.52 6.07 -38.50
N LEU A 348 -1.69 7.36 -38.83
CA LEU A 348 -0.73 8.42 -38.57
C LEU A 348 -1.44 9.49 -37.72
N LYS A 349 -0.96 9.71 -36.50
CA LYS A 349 -1.55 10.69 -35.56
C LYS A 349 -0.48 11.67 -35.07
N GLU A 350 -0.87 12.91 -34.83
CA GLU A 350 0.01 13.96 -34.33
C GLU A 350 -0.18 14.13 -32.82
N PHE A 351 0.92 14.25 -32.08
CA PHE A 351 0.95 14.39 -30.62
C PHE A 351 1.88 15.53 -30.21
N ASP A 352 1.59 16.15 -29.07
CA ASP A 352 2.44 17.18 -28.47
C ASP A 352 3.65 16.57 -27.75
N LEU A 353 3.49 15.35 -27.19
CA LEU A 353 4.50 14.63 -26.42
C LEU A 353 4.38 13.12 -26.65
N VAL A 354 5.51 12.44 -26.79
CA VAL A 354 5.61 10.98 -26.81
C VAL A 354 6.40 10.51 -25.59
N VAL A 355 5.82 9.59 -24.83
CA VAL A 355 6.37 9.03 -23.60
C VAL A 355 6.71 7.56 -23.80
N LEU A 356 7.98 7.22 -23.67
CA LEU A 356 8.51 5.88 -23.91
C LEU A 356 8.54 5.09 -22.60
N ALA A 357 7.81 3.98 -22.55
CA ALA A 357 7.88 3.02 -21.47
C ALA A 357 9.01 2.01 -21.74
N ASN A 358 10.25 2.47 -21.50
CA ASN A 358 11.48 1.74 -21.76
C ASN A 358 11.70 0.57 -20.77
N ALA A 359 12.38 -0.46 -21.27
CA ALA A 359 12.68 -1.67 -20.53
C ALA A 359 13.47 -1.39 -19.25
N VAL A 360 13.21 -2.19 -18.22
CA VAL A 360 14.09 -2.22 -17.05
C VAL A 360 15.15 -3.29 -17.21
N THR A 361 16.35 -2.99 -16.75
CA THR A 361 17.54 -3.83 -16.91
C THR A 361 18.15 -4.15 -15.54
N PRO A 362 18.91 -5.25 -15.43
CA PRO A 362 19.77 -5.44 -14.28
C PRO A 362 20.66 -4.21 -14.10
N ARG A 363 20.94 -3.87 -12.85
CA ARG A 363 21.94 -2.87 -12.47
C ARG A 363 23.21 -3.02 -13.31
N THR A 364 23.73 -1.93 -13.85
CA THR A 364 24.95 -1.88 -14.67
C THR A 364 26.17 -2.51 -13.96
N ASP A 365 26.25 -2.39 -12.63
CA ASP A 365 27.31 -2.98 -11.82
C ASP A 365 26.96 -4.35 -11.19
N SER A 366 25.82 -4.94 -11.54
CA SER A 366 25.37 -6.25 -11.02
C SER A 366 26.41 -7.36 -11.26
N ALA A 367 27.08 -7.35 -12.41
CA ALA A 367 28.13 -8.32 -12.74
C ALA A 367 29.35 -8.22 -11.81
N ASN A 368 29.73 -6.99 -11.44
CA ASN A 368 30.83 -6.77 -10.51
C ASN A 368 30.43 -7.15 -9.08
N LEU A 369 29.22 -6.75 -8.66
CA LEU A 369 28.71 -7.11 -7.34
C LEU A 369 28.53 -8.63 -7.18
N ALA A 370 28.07 -9.33 -8.22
CA ALA A 370 27.98 -10.79 -8.23
C ALA A 370 29.34 -11.45 -7.94
N LYS A 371 30.42 -10.95 -8.58
CA LYS A 371 31.79 -11.40 -8.33
C LYS A 371 32.25 -11.11 -6.90
N ILE A 372 31.98 -9.91 -6.38
CA ILE A 372 32.31 -9.51 -5.01
C ILE A 372 31.64 -10.43 -3.98
N LEU A 373 30.37 -10.76 -4.19
CA LEU A 373 29.58 -11.60 -3.28
C LEU A 373 29.87 -13.11 -3.46
N GLY A 374 30.33 -13.50 -4.65
CA GLY A 374 30.48 -14.89 -5.06
C GLY A 374 29.13 -15.56 -5.31
N ILE A 375 28.21 -14.88 -6.01
CA ILE A 375 26.91 -15.39 -6.44
C ILE A 375 26.79 -15.34 -7.97
N GLU A 376 25.89 -16.14 -8.52
CA GLU A 376 25.62 -16.22 -9.96
C GLU A 376 24.54 -15.23 -10.43
N ARG A 377 24.54 -14.96 -11.74
CA ARG A 377 23.45 -14.27 -12.46
C ARG A 377 22.74 -15.25 -13.39
N ASN A 378 21.47 -15.03 -13.65
CA ASN A 378 20.70 -15.81 -14.62
C ASN A 378 21.02 -15.38 -16.06
N ASP A 379 20.45 -16.06 -17.04
CA ASP A 379 20.69 -15.78 -18.46
C ASP A 379 20.17 -14.40 -18.92
N LEU A 380 19.29 -13.79 -18.11
CA LEU A 380 18.78 -12.43 -18.30
C LEU A 380 19.65 -11.36 -17.62
N GLY A 381 20.72 -11.76 -16.92
CA GLY A 381 21.67 -10.88 -16.25
C GLY A 381 21.27 -10.40 -14.85
N PHE A 382 20.13 -10.84 -14.31
CA PHE A 382 19.71 -10.57 -12.92
C PHE A 382 20.35 -11.56 -11.94
N PHE A 383 20.31 -11.29 -10.63
CA PHE A 383 20.82 -12.26 -9.64
C PHE A 383 19.99 -13.55 -9.66
N LYS A 384 20.69 -14.69 -9.72
CA LYS A 384 20.07 -16.02 -9.82
C LYS A 384 19.64 -16.53 -8.44
N THR A 385 18.40 -16.99 -8.35
CA THR A 385 17.89 -17.72 -7.18
C THR A 385 18.38 -19.16 -7.17
N GLU A 386 18.32 -19.83 -6.02
CA GLU A 386 18.70 -21.24 -5.86
C GLU A 386 17.93 -22.17 -6.82
N ASN A 387 16.63 -21.96 -6.97
CA ASN A 387 15.75 -22.70 -7.88
C ASN A 387 14.47 -21.90 -8.18
N THR A 388 13.60 -22.41 -9.07
CA THR A 388 12.38 -21.69 -9.53
C THR A 388 11.24 -21.66 -8.51
N THR A 389 11.29 -22.48 -7.45
CA THR A 389 10.31 -22.46 -6.34
C THR A 389 10.74 -21.54 -5.20
N GLU A 390 11.93 -20.94 -5.32
CA GLU A 390 12.56 -20.11 -4.30
C GLU A 390 12.86 -18.72 -4.88
N ASP A 391 12.29 -17.69 -4.25
CA ASP A 391 12.44 -16.31 -4.70
C ASP A 391 13.57 -15.54 -3.99
N LEU A 392 14.12 -16.05 -2.89
CA LEU A 392 14.89 -15.23 -1.94
C LEU A 392 16.32 -15.73 -1.69
N ARG A 393 16.57 -17.03 -1.85
CA ARG A 393 17.92 -17.60 -1.65
C ARG A 393 18.75 -17.40 -2.92
N SER A 394 19.95 -16.86 -2.75
CA SER A 394 20.93 -16.83 -3.84
C SER A 394 21.59 -18.21 -4.03
N THR A 395 22.49 -18.31 -5.00
CA THR A 395 23.34 -19.49 -5.22
C THR A 395 24.40 -19.74 -4.13
N LYS A 396 24.49 -18.88 -3.11
CA LYS A 396 25.42 -19.01 -1.99
C LYS A 396 24.70 -18.88 -0.65
N ASP A 397 24.88 -19.88 0.21
CA ASP A 397 24.29 -19.90 1.54
C ASP A 397 24.73 -18.69 2.40
N GLY A 398 23.79 -18.16 3.19
CA GLY A 398 23.96 -16.92 3.96
C GLY A 398 23.89 -15.62 3.15
N ILE A 399 23.68 -15.68 1.82
CA ILE A 399 23.41 -14.51 0.96
C ILE A 399 22.02 -14.63 0.34
N TYR A 400 21.18 -13.63 0.56
CA TYR A 400 19.80 -13.57 0.11
C TYR A 400 19.59 -12.40 -0.85
N ILE A 401 18.54 -12.47 -1.66
CA ILE A 401 18.18 -11.48 -2.68
C ILE A 401 16.72 -11.07 -2.51
N THR A 402 16.40 -9.81 -2.79
CA THR A 402 15.02 -9.31 -2.73
C THR A 402 14.79 -8.08 -3.62
N GLY A 403 13.53 -7.80 -3.91
CA GLY A 403 13.11 -6.71 -4.79
C GLY A 403 13.52 -6.94 -6.24
N SER A 404 13.62 -5.86 -7.02
CA SER A 404 13.78 -5.98 -8.47
C SER A 404 15.17 -6.48 -8.94
N CYS A 405 16.12 -6.72 -8.04
CA CYS A 405 17.48 -7.15 -8.41
C CYS A 405 17.56 -8.61 -8.91
N GLN A 406 16.53 -9.42 -8.62
CA GLN A 406 16.40 -10.80 -9.11
C GLN A 406 15.56 -10.91 -10.39
N SER A 407 14.60 -10.01 -10.57
CA SER A 407 13.75 -9.86 -11.76
C SER A 407 12.91 -8.59 -11.60
N PRO A 408 12.43 -7.96 -12.67
CA PRO A 408 11.45 -6.88 -12.59
C PRO A 408 10.27 -7.26 -11.69
N ASP A 409 9.87 -6.35 -10.79
CA ASP A 409 8.75 -6.54 -9.86
C ASP A 409 8.20 -5.19 -9.40
N ASP A 410 6.94 -5.15 -8.94
CA ASP A 410 6.34 -3.93 -8.42
C ASP A 410 6.66 -3.70 -6.93
N ILE A 411 6.25 -2.54 -6.39
CA ILE A 411 6.51 -2.16 -4.99
C ILE A 411 5.87 -3.14 -3.99
N ALA A 412 4.64 -3.59 -4.24
CA ALA A 412 3.91 -4.42 -3.28
C ALA A 412 4.58 -5.80 -3.12
N ASN A 413 4.91 -6.43 -4.24
CA ASN A 413 5.64 -7.70 -4.24
C ASN A 413 7.06 -7.55 -3.69
N SER A 414 7.72 -6.43 -4.01
CA SER A 414 9.06 -6.10 -3.51
C SER A 414 9.10 -5.95 -1.98
N VAL A 415 8.05 -5.39 -1.37
CA VAL A 415 7.90 -5.27 0.09
C VAL A 415 7.56 -6.63 0.71
N ALA A 416 6.62 -7.40 0.12
CA ALA A 416 6.27 -8.72 0.62
C ALA A 416 7.49 -9.68 0.65
N LYS A 417 8.32 -9.65 -0.40
CA LYS A 417 9.56 -10.42 -0.49
C LYS A 417 10.63 -9.94 0.49
N ALA A 418 10.68 -8.64 0.79
CA ALA A 418 11.65 -8.06 1.72
C ALA A 418 11.53 -8.63 3.14
N GLY A 419 10.30 -8.80 3.64
CA GLY A 419 10.05 -9.47 4.92
C GLY A 419 10.50 -10.94 4.89
N GLY A 420 10.27 -11.64 3.78
CA GLY A 420 10.74 -13.02 3.61
C GLY A 420 12.28 -13.12 3.60
N ALA A 421 12.98 -12.19 2.97
CA ALA A 421 14.43 -12.11 3.00
C ALA A 421 14.95 -11.81 4.41
N ALA A 422 14.26 -10.98 5.19
CA ALA A 422 14.56 -10.74 6.60
C ALA A 422 14.44 -12.02 7.44
N ALA A 423 13.37 -12.81 7.28
CA ALA A 423 13.22 -14.09 7.98
C ALA A 423 14.39 -15.05 7.69
N LEU A 424 14.80 -15.17 6.43
CA LEU A 424 15.92 -16.02 6.05
C LEU A 424 17.26 -15.49 6.58
N ALA A 425 17.51 -14.19 6.46
CA ALA A 425 18.75 -13.57 6.92
C ALA A 425 18.95 -13.71 8.44
N ALA A 426 17.85 -13.67 9.19
CA ALA A 426 17.85 -13.87 10.63
C ALA A 426 18.25 -15.30 11.07
N ILE A 427 18.27 -16.31 10.19
CA ILE A 427 18.60 -17.70 10.56
C ILE A 427 20.02 -17.82 11.09
N HIS A 428 20.96 -17.07 10.51
CA HIS A 428 22.38 -17.14 10.86
C HIS A 428 22.80 -16.11 11.91
N ALA A 429 21.92 -15.14 12.22
CA ALA A 429 22.17 -14.07 13.16
C ALA A 429 21.60 -14.39 14.54
N VAL A 430 22.16 -13.74 15.57
CA VAL A 430 21.64 -13.80 16.94
C VAL A 430 21.03 -12.45 17.30
N PRO A 431 19.81 -12.41 17.88
CA PRO A 431 19.21 -11.15 18.29
C PRO A 431 20.03 -10.50 19.41
N LEU A 432 20.03 -9.17 19.42
CA LEU A 432 20.59 -8.34 20.47
C LEU A 432 19.88 -8.64 21.81
N SER A 433 20.63 -8.49 22.90
CA SER A 433 20.05 -8.53 24.24
C SER A 433 19.13 -7.34 24.49
N ALA A 434 18.22 -7.48 25.47
CA ALA A 434 17.31 -6.39 25.85
C ALA A 434 18.02 -5.12 26.34
N GLU A 435 19.27 -5.24 26.80
CA GLU A 435 20.10 -4.09 27.20
C GLU A 435 20.70 -3.38 25.96
N GLU A 436 21.10 -4.14 24.95
CA GLU A 436 21.62 -3.62 23.67
C GLU A 436 20.54 -2.95 22.81
N THR A 437 19.28 -3.37 22.91
CA THR A 437 18.15 -2.76 22.18
C THR A 437 17.55 -1.53 22.87
N LYS A 438 18.00 -1.19 24.09
CA LYS A 438 17.37 -0.14 24.90
C LYS A 438 17.70 1.26 24.38
N VAL A 439 16.73 1.90 23.73
CA VAL A 439 16.84 3.30 23.31
C VAL A 439 16.73 4.24 24.51
N GLN A 440 17.76 5.05 24.76
CA GLN A 440 17.65 6.17 25.71
C GLN A 440 16.94 7.35 25.05
N LEU A 441 15.62 7.40 25.21
CA LEU A 441 14.85 8.61 24.92
C LEU A 441 14.97 9.60 26.08
N PRO A 442 14.89 10.93 25.83
CA PRO A 442 14.84 11.90 26.92
C PRO A 442 13.64 11.61 27.84
N PRO A 443 13.75 11.93 29.14
CA PRO A 443 12.64 11.78 30.07
C PRO A 443 11.45 12.61 29.60
N LEU A 444 10.24 12.10 29.84
CA LEU A 444 9.03 12.84 29.50
C LEU A 444 8.94 14.10 30.36
N LYS A 445 8.67 15.24 29.72
CA LYS A 445 8.30 16.49 30.39
C LYS A 445 7.00 16.24 31.16
N GLU A 446 7.02 16.50 32.46
CA GLU A 446 5.82 16.48 33.29
C GLU A 446 4.98 17.71 32.96
N ILE A 447 3.75 17.53 32.47
CA ILE A 447 2.84 18.64 32.17
C ILE A 447 1.68 18.60 33.17
N LYS A 448 1.64 19.59 34.06
CA LYS A 448 0.59 19.71 35.07
C LYS A 448 -0.63 20.39 34.47
N ARG A 449 -1.80 20.09 35.02
CA ARG A 449 -3.07 20.71 34.59
C ARG A 449 -3.10 22.23 34.78
N THR A 450 -2.27 22.76 35.68
CA THR A 450 -2.12 24.19 35.96
C THR A 450 -1.16 24.91 35.03
N ASP A 451 -0.40 24.18 34.21
CA ASP A 451 0.58 24.79 33.32
C ASP A 451 -0.13 25.56 32.21
N GLU A 452 0.47 26.65 31.77
CA GLU A 452 -0.01 27.40 30.60
C GLU A 452 0.02 26.50 29.37
N THR A 453 -1.10 26.35 28.65
CA THR A 453 -1.14 25.64 27.37
C THR A 453 -0.42 26.45 26.31
N ARG A 454 0.59 25.85 25.66
CA ARG A 454 1.47 26.47 24.65
C ARG A 454 1.54 25.57 23.42
N ILE A 455 0.85 25.99 22.36
CA ILE A 455 0.62 25.20 21.15
C ILE A 455 1.50 25.71 20.01
N GLY A 456 2.20 24.79 19.33
CA GLY A 456 2.84 25.05 18.05
C GLY A 456 2.02 24.48 16.88
N VAL A 457 1.73 25.28 15.86
CA VAL A 457 0.95 24.89 14.67
C VAL A 457 1.85 24.87 13.43
N PHE A 458 1.97 23.72 12.78
CA PHE A 458 2.81 23.53 11.59
C PHE A 458 1.94 23.19 10.38
N ILE A 459 1.91 24.08 9.39
CA ILE A 459 1.03 23.98 8.21
C ILE A 459 1.83 23.53 6.98
N CYS A 460 1.42 22.45 6.34
CA CYS A 460 2.13 21.88 5.20
C CYS A 460 1.66 22.48 3.87
N ARG A 461 2.58 22.83 2.98
CA ARG A 461 2.28 23.20 1.58
C ARG A 461 2.10 21.96 0.69
N CYS A 462 2.83 20.88 0.97
CA CYS A 462 2.82 19.63 0.23
C CYS A 462 3.05 19.80 -1.30
N GLY A 463 3.95 20.69 -1.68
CA GLY A 463 4.10 21.13 -3.07
C GLY A 463 2.85 21.88 -3.53
N ILE A 464 2.27 21.50 -4.68
CA ILE A 464 1.00 22.04 -5.17
C ILE A 464 -0.24 21.31 -4.61
N ASN A 465 -0.06 20.18 -3.92
CA ASN A 465 -1.18 19.35 -3.47
C ASN A 465 -2.07 20.05 -2.43
N ILE A 466 -1.50 20.90 -1.58
CA ILE A 466 -2.26 21.76 -0.65
C ILE A 466 -2.16 23.20 -1.13
N ALA A 467 -0.95 23.74 -1.29
CA ALA A 467 -0.75 25.15 -1.64
C ALA A 467 -1.28 25.56 -3.03
N GLY A 468 -1.55 24.61 -3.94
CA GLY A 468 -2.21 24.88 -5.21
C GLY A 468 -3.69 25.24 -5.07
N TYR A 469 -4.34 24.79 -3.99
CA TYR A 469 -5.79 24.90 -3.80
C TYR A 469 -6.21 25.70 -2.56
N MET A 470 -5.26 26.31 -1.82
CA MET A 470 -5.57 27.19 -0.68
C MET A 470 -4.47 28.24 -0.41
N GLU A 471 -4.79 29.30 0.32
CA GLU A 471 -3.86 30.36 0.71
C GLU A 471 -3.14 30.05 2.03
N ILE A 472 -1.99 29.37 1.94
CA ILE A 472 -1.23 28.93 3.12
C ILE A 472 -0.79 30.09 4.04
N PRO A 473 -0.28 31.23 3.55
CA PRO A 473 0.09 32.34 4.42
C PRO A 473 -1.09 32.86 5.26
N ASP A 474 -2.29 32.90 4.68
CA ASP A 474 -3.51 33.28 5.40
C ASP A 474 -3.87 32.27 6.51
N LEU A 475 -3.66 30.97 6.27
CA LEU A 475 -3.82 29.95 7.32
C LEU A 475 -2.82 30.12 8.47
N VAL A 476 -1.58 30.49 8.18
CA VAL A 476 -0.55 30.74 9.21
C VAL A 476 -0.93 31.94 10.07
N GLU A 477 -1.30 33.06 9.44
CA GLU A 477 -1.71 34.26 10.17
C GLU A 477 -2.96 34.01 11.01
N TYR A 478 -3.94 33.30 10.45
CA TYR A 478 -5.13 32.90 11.21
C TYR A 478 -4.80 31.98 12.39
N ALA A 479 -3.91 30.99 12.21
CA ALA A 479 -3.50 30.09 13.30
C ALA A 479 -2.87 30.85 14.47
N LYS A 480 -2.10 31.92 14.21
CA LYS A 480 -1.53 32.79 15.26
C LYS A 480 -2.58 33.52 16.10
N THR A 481 -3.79 33.73 15.58
CA THR A 481 -4.87 34.38 16.34
C THR A 481 -5.62 33.44 17.27
N LEU A 482 -5.40 32.12 17.15
CA LEU A 482 -6.12 31.13 17.94
C LEU A 482 -5.62 31.10 19.40
N PRO A 483 -6.51 30.82 20.37
CA PRO A 483 -6.12 30.71 21.78
C PRO A 483 -4.97 29.70 21.98
N ASN A 484 -4.04 30.03 22.87
CA ASN A 484 -2.91 29.20 23.27
C ASN A 484 -1.86 28.91 22.16
N VAL A 485 -2.06 29.37 20.93
CA VAL A 485 -1.06 29.25 19.86
C VAL A 485 0.03 30.29 20.07
N VAL A 486 1.23 29.81 20.41
CA VAL A 486 2.41 30.67 20.63
C VAL A 486 3.34 30.71 19.41
N PHE A 487 3.15 29.77 18.48
CA PHE A 487 3.93 29.67 17.25
C PHE A 487 3.11 29.04 16.14
N ALA A 488 3.18 29.63 14.94
CA ALA A 488 2.68 29.00 13.73
C ALA A 488 3.62 29.26 12.56
N MET A 489 3.84 28.25 11.73
CA MET A 489 4.67 28.36 10.53
C MET A 489 4.14 27.50 9.38
N GLU A 490 4.43 27.92 8.15
CA GLU A 490 4.31 27.05 6.98
C GLU A 490 5.60 26.25 6.73
N ASN A 491 5.46 25.05 6.19
CA ASN A 491 6.57 24.18 5.78
C ASN A 491 6.30 23.63 4.38
N LYS A 492 7.35 23.53 3.54
CA LYS A 492 7.19 22.94 2.20
C LYS A 492 6.70 21.49 2.28
N TYR A 493 7.33 20.69 3.14
CA TYR A 493 6.96 19.29 3.41
C TYR A 493 7.12 18.98 4.90
N SER A 494 6.02 18.85 5.64
CA SER A 494 6.08 18.59 7.09
C SER A 494 6.66 17.22 7.45
N CYS A 495 6.53 16.21 6.57
CA CYS A 495 7.09 14.88 6.81
C CYS A 495 8.62 14.79 6.61
N SER A 496 9.27 15.83 6.08
CA SER A 496 10.72 15.83 5.86
C SER A 496 11.50 15.84 7.18
N GLN A 497 12.70 15.25 7.17
CA GLN A 497 13.59 15.23 8.34
C GLN A 497 13.89 16.64 8.87
N LEU A 498 14.09 17.62 7.97
CA LEU A 498 14.30 19.03 8.33
C LEU A 498 13.15 19.58 9.20
N THR A 499 11.91 19.43 8.75
CA THR A 499 10.76 19.96 9.49
C THR A 499 10.58 19.25 10.84
N GLN A 500 10.87 17.94 10.90
CA GLN A 500 10.84 17.22 12.17
C GLN A 500 11.88 17.75 13.16
N ASP A 501 13.08 18.07 12.70
CA ASP A 501 14.12 18.67 13.54
C ASP A 501 13.73 20.09 13.99
N ILE A 502 13.10 20.89 13.12
CA ILE A 502 12.52 22.20 13.48
C ILE A 502 11.43 22.06 14.55
N ILE A 503 10.55 21.06 14.43
CA ILE A 503 9.51 20.80 15.46
C ILE A 503 10.17 20.53 16.81
N LYS A 504 11.22 19.70 16.87
CA LYS A 504 11.96 19.41 18.10
C LYS A 504 12.62 20.66 18.68
N GLU A 505 13.31 21.44 17.86
CA GLU A 505 13.93 22.71 18.24
C GLU A 505 12.89 23.67 18.84
N LYS A 506 11.75 23.86 18.16
CA LYS A 506 10.70 24.77 18.65
C LYS A 506 10.00 24.28 19.92
N ILE A 507 9.89 22.95 20.12
CA ILE A 507 9.41 22.39 21.40
C ILE A 507 10.32 22.80 22.56
N GLU A 508 11.63 22.84 22.34
CA GLU A 508 12.59 23.25 23.35
C GLU A 508 12.64 24.77 23.51
N GLU A 509 12.84 25.52 22.41
CA GLU A 509 13.00 26.98 22.39
C GLU A 509 11.79 27.72 22.97
N LEU A 510 10.58 27.33 22.59
CA LEU A 510 9.34 28.04 22.95
C LEU A 510 8.60 27.39 24.11
N ASN A 511 9.20 26.33 24.69
CA ASN A 511 8.60 25.48 25.71
C ASN A 511 7.20 25.02 25.33
N LEU A 512 7.04 24.50 24.10
CA LEU A 512 5.75 23.99 23.64
C LEU A 512 5.38 22.74 24.44
N ASN A 513 4.12 22.65 24.82
CA ASN A 513 3.58 21.46 25.48
C ASN A 513 2.47 20.79 24.68
N ARG A 514 2.11 21.32 23.51
CA ARG A 514 1.17 20.72 22.54
C ARG A 514 1.62 21.03 21.12
N VAL A 515 1.35 20.11 20.18
CA VAL A 515 1.68 20.29 18.77
C VAL A 515 0.50 19.95 17.87
N VAL A 516 0.24 20.81 16.87
CA VAL A 516 -0.73 20.58 15.79
C VAL A 516 0.00 20.58 14.46
N VAL A 517 -0.24 19.56 13.64
CA VAL A 517 0.23 19.53 12.24
C VAL A 517 -0.98 19.51 11.32
N ALA A 518 -1.09 20.53 10.46
CA ALA A 518 -2.13 20.63 9.43
C ALA A 518 -1.54 20.22 8.07
N ALA A 519 -1.88 19.02 7.60
CA ALA A 519 -1.27 18.42 6.40
C ALA A 519 -2.20 17.38 5.74
N CYS A 520 -1.72 16.14 5.59
CA CYS A 520 -2.42 14.99 5.00
C CYS A 520 -3.33 14.26 6.01
N THR A 521 -3.63 12.99 5.77
CA THR A 521 -4.39 12.15 6.71
C THR A 521 -3.57 11.74 7.95
N PRO A 522 -4.19 11.73 9.16
CA PRO A 522 -3.60 11.12 10.36
C PRO A 522 -3.24 9.64 10.15
N ARG A 523 -3.98 8.93 9.30
CA ARG A 523 -3.81 7.48 9.09
C ARG A 523 -2.43 7.11 8.53
N THR A 524 -1.72 8.06 7.93
CA THR A 524 -0.39 7.83 7.36
C THR A 524 0.73 8.38 8.25
N HIS A 525 0.59 9.62 8.76
CA HIS A 525 1.72 10.35 9.36
C HIS A 525 1.57 10.69 10.85
N GLU A 526 0.43 10.41 11.50
CA GLU A 526 0.27 10.65 12.95
C GLU A 526 1.36 9.96 13.77
N PRO A 527 1.68 8.66 13.57
CA PRO A 527 2.76 8.00 14.31
C PRO A 527 4.14 8.65 14.12
N LEU A 528 4.44 9.18 12.93
CA LEU A 528 5.72 9.84 12.64
C LEU A 528 5.91 11.09 13.52
N PHE A 529 4.89 11.93 13.63
CA PHE A 529 4.98 13.16 14.43
C PHE A 529 4.87 12.87 15.93
N GLN A 530 4.11 11.85 16.33
CA GLN A 530 4.10 11.36 17.71
C GLN A 530 5.52 10.95 18.16
N LYS A 531 6.22 10.17 17.34
CA LYS A 531 7.64 9.81 17.58
C LYS A 531 8.54 11.05 17.59
N THR A 532 8.33 11.99 16.66
CA THR A 532 9.11 13.24 16.58
C THR A 532 8.99 14.07 17.87
N ILE A 533 7.79 14.24 18.42
CA ILE A 533 7.63 15.01 19.67
C ILE A 533 8.14 14.22 20.89
N ARG A 534 8.07 12.87 20.85
CA ARG A 534 8.64 12.00 21.88
C ARG A 534 10.15 12.12 21.96
N GLU A 535 10.83 12.24 20.83
CA GLU A 535 12.27 12.52 20.74
C GLU A 535 12.67 13.86 21.39
N ALA A 536 11.75 14.83 21.50
CA ALA A 536 11.94 16.10 22.21
C ALA A 536 11.44 16.08 23.68
N GLY A 537 11.11 14.89 24.19
CA GLY A 537 10.63 14.69 25.57
C GLY A 537 9.15 15.01 25.80
N LEU A 538 8.36 15.29 24.75
CA LEU A 538 6.91 15.48 24.90
C LEU A 538 6.17 14.13 24.79
N ASN A 539 5.04 13.98 25.50
CA ASN A 539 4.22 12.76 25.41
C ASN A 539 3.53 12.67 24.03
N GLU A 540 3.49 11.48 23.42
CA GLU A 540 2.96 11.27 22.06
C GLU A 540 1.51 11.76 21.89
N TYR A 541 0.72 11.74 22.95
CA TYR A 541 -0.72 12.02 22.91
C TYR A 541 -1.06 13.49 23.17
N LEU A 542 -0.04 14.34 23.31
CA LEU A 542 -0.14 15.81 23.34
C LEU A 542 -0.03 16.41 21.93
N PHE A 543 -0.59 15.70 20.97
CA PHE A 543 -0.50 15.94 19.54
C PHE A 543 -1.88 15.82 18.90
N ASN A 544 -2.11 16.61 17.85
CA ASN A 544 -3.27 16.42 16.98
C ASN A 544 -2.92 16.66 15.51
N PHE A 545 -3.37 15.76 14.65
CA PHE A 545 -3.21 15.87 13.20
C PHE A 545 -4.49 16.42 12.56
N VAL A 546 -4.38 17.43 11.71
CA VAL A 546 -5.49 18.03 10.96
C VAL A 546 -5.30 17.75 9.47
N SER A 547 -6.24 17.03 8.87
CA SER A 547 -6.23 16.74 7.42
C SER A 547 -6.84 17.89 6.64
N ILE A 548 -5.99 18.67 5.97
CA ILE A 548 -6.36 19.75 5.04
C ILE A 548 -6.01 19.39 3.59
N ARG A 549 -5.60 18.15 3.32
CA ARG A 549 -5.32 17.64 1.97
C ARG A 549 -6.45 16.76 1.45
N GLU A 550 -6.57 15.55 1.99
CA GLU A 550 -7.58 14.58 1.55
C GLU A 550 -9.01 15.06 1.87
N LEU A 551 -9.19 15.74 3.00
CA LEU A 551 -10.52 16.22 3.42
C LEU A 551 -10.81 17.67 2.99
N ASP A 552 -9.90 18.33 2.28
CA ASP A 552 -10.04 19.72 1.88
C ASP A 552 -9.44 20.01 0.50
N SER A 553 -8.12 20.25 0.38
CA SER A 553 -7.50 20.72 -0.86
C SER A 553 -7.85 19.90 -2.11
N TRP A 554 -7.84 18.57 -2.00
CA TRP A 554 -8.05 17.66 -3.13
C TRP A 554 -9.51 17.48 -3.55
N VAL A 555 -10.44 17.84 -2.68
CA VAL A 555 -11.89 17.68 -2.89
C VAL A 555 -12.61 19.00 -3.18
N HIS A 556 -11.88 20.13 -3.09
CA HIS A 556 -12.35 21.49 -3.38
C HIS A 556 -11.39 22.24 -4.31
N MET A 557 -10.86 21.54 -5.31
CA MET A 557 -9.81 22.06 -6.20
C MET A 557 -10.24 23.30 -6.99
N ASN A 558 -11.54 23.44 -7.21
CA ASN A 558 -12.13 24.50 -8.03
C ASN A 558 -12.58 25.72 -7.21
N ASP A 559 -12.42 25.72 -5.88
CA ASP A 559 -12.91 26.80 -5.00
C ASP A 559 -11.89 27.13 -3.90
N LYS A 560 -10.77 27.73 -4.32
CA LYS A 560 -9.65 28.11 -3.44
C LYS A 560 -10.08 28.96 -2.21
N PRO A 561 -10.95 29.98 -2.33
CA PRO A 561 -11.41 30.74 -1.17
C PRO A 561 -12.17 29.89 -0.14
N ARG A 562 -13.10 29.02 -0.57
CA ARG A 562 -13.84 28.17 0.37
C ARG A 562 -12.98 27.04 0.95
N ALA A 563 -12.07 26.48 0.18
CA ALA A 563 -11.09 25.52 0.69
C ALA A 563 -10.20 26.14 1.78
N THR A 564 -9.77 27.39 1.58
CA THR A 564 -9.00 28.12 2.61
C THR A 564 -9.83 28.36 3.88
N ASP A 565 -11.10 28.75 3.75
CA ASP A 565 -11.98 28.93 4.92
C ASP A 565 -12.21 27.62 5.67
N LYS A 566 -12.51 26.54 4.95
CA LYS A 566 -12.67 25.22 5.53
C LYS A 566 -11.42 24.79 6.30
N ALA A 567 -10.23 25.03 5.74
CA ALA A 567 -8.97 24.71 6.42
C ALA A 567 -8.79 25.51 7.73
N LYS A 568 -9.21 26.78 7.79
CA LYS A 568 -9.20 27.59 9.02
C LYS A 568 -10.06 26.95 10.11
N ASP A 569 -11.26 26.50 9.76
CA ASP A 569 -12.16 25.83 10.70
C ASP A 569 -11.56 24.50 11.19
N LEU A 570 -11.01 23.68 10.29
CA LEU A 570 -10.37 22.41 10.64
C LEU A 570 -9.17 22.62 11.58
N ILE A 571 -8.34 23.64 11.34
CA ILE A 571 -7.22 24.00 12.22
C ILE A 571 -7.76 24.47 13.58
N ARG A 572 -8.79 25.32 13.62
CA ARG A 572 -9.40 25.80 14.87
C ARG A 572 -9.96 24.64 15.71
N MET A 573 -10.68 23.72 15.08
CA MET A 573 -11.15 22.47 15.71
C MET A 573 -9.97 21.64 16.24
N GLY A 574 -8.89 21.55 15.47
CA GLY A 574 -7.71 20.79 15.88
C GLY A 574 -6.96 21.39 17.07
N VAL A 575 -6.86 22.72 17.12
CA VAL A 575 -6.27 23.48 18.23
C VAL A 575 -7.14 23.37 19.48
N SER A 576 -8.46 23.48 19.37
CA SER A 576 -9.35 23.36 20.54
C SER A 576 -9.32 21.96 21.17
N ARG A 577 -9.17 20.91 20.35
CA ARG A 577 -8.97 19.53 20.82
C ARG A 577 -7.66 19.38 21.60
N VAL A 578 -6.53 19.82 21.01
CA VAL A 578 -5.19 19.61 21.61
C VAL A 578 -5.03 20.38 22.92
N ALA A 579 -5.71 21.53 23.05
CA ALA A 579 -5.63 22.40 24.22
C ALA A 579 -6.08 21.73 25.52
N VAL A 580 -6.97 20.74 25.43
CA VAL A 580 -7.52 19.99 26.58
C VAL A 580 -6.98 18.57 26.71
N GLN A 581 -6.11 18.13 25.79
CA GLN A 581 -5.51 16.80 25.84
C GLN A 581 -4.67 16.62 27.10
N LYS A 582 -4.69 15.39 27.62
CA LYS A 582 -3.91 14.94 28.78
C LYS A 582 -2.81 14.00 28.31
N GLN A 583 -1.81 13.80 29.15
CA GLN A 583 -0.79 12.77 28.91
C GLN A 583 -1.45 11.39 29.01
N GLU A 584 -1.26 10.57 27.98
CA GLU A 584 -1.72 9.18 27.93
C GLU A 584 -0.50 8.28 27.74
N PHE A 585 -0.59 7.01 28.13
CA PHE A 585 0.55 6.10 28.06
C PHE A 585 0.13 4.78 27.45
N LYS A 586 0.95 4.27 26.54
CA LYS A 586 0.73 2.96 25.94
C LYS A 586 0.62 1.88 27.01
N ILE A 587 -0.30 0.95 26.77
CA ILE A 587 -0.60 -0.14 27.69
C ILE A 587 0.25 -1.33 27.27
N LYS A 588 1.09 -1.82 28.18
CA LYS A 588 1.93 -2.99 27.93
C LYS A 588 1.14 -4.28 28.21
N GLY A 589 1.21 -5.21 27.26
CA GLY A 589 0.69 -6.57 27.38
C GLY A 589 1.79 -7.60 27.16
N SER A 590 1.71 -8.73 27.86
CA SER A 590 2.56 -9.90 27.61
C SER A 590 2.08 -10.67 26.38
N VAL A 591 3.01 -11.27 25.64
CA VAL A 591 2.71 -12.08 24.46
C VAL A 591 2.81 -13.57 24.79
N ILE A 592 1.76 -14.32 24.45
CA ILE A 592 1.80 -15.78 24.47
C ILE A 592 2.76 -16.25 23.35
N PRO A 593 3.79 -17.05 23.67
CA PRO A 593 4.84 -17.45 22.74
C PRO A 593 4.40 -18.61 21.80
N GLU A 594 3.16 -18.53 21.30
CA GLU A 594 2.57 -19.51 20.40
C GLU A 594 1.88 -18.80 19.22
N ALA A 595 1.93 -19.39 18.03
CA ALA A 595 1.28 -18.87 16.82
C ALA A 595 0.19 -19.80 16.32
N LEU A 596 -0.86 -19.24 15.72
CA LEU A 596 -1.86 -19.98 14.94
C LEU A 596 -1.64 -19.74 13.44
N VAL A 597 -1.65 -20.80 12.65
CA VAL A 597 -1.69 -20.74 11.18
C VAL A 597 -2.97 -21.42 10.71
N VAL A 598 -3.79 -20.70 9.94
CA VAL A 598 -5.08 -21.19 9.42
C VAL A 598 -4.94 -21.51 7.94
N GLY A 599 -4.94 -22.79 7.59
CA GLY A 599 -4.73 -23.31 6.24
C GLY A 599 -3.37 -24.02 6.09
N GLY A 600 -3.40 -25.26 5.62
CA GLY A 600 -2.26 -26.17 5.44
C GLY A 600 -1.78 -26.30 3.99
N GLY A 601 -2.00 -25.29 3.16
CA GLY A 601 -1.36 -25.15 1.86
C GLY A 601 0.13 -24.75 1.98
N ILE A 602 0.82 -24.62 0.84
CA ILE A 602 2.26 -24.29 0.82
C ILE A 602 2.62 -23.02 1.59
N ALA A 603 1.74 -22.01 1.55
CA ALA A 603 1.91 -20.78 2.31
C ALA A 603 1.86 -21.04 3.82
N GLY A 604 0.82 -21.73 4.32
CA GLY A 604 0.70 -22.03 5.74
C GLY A 604 1.79 -22.97 6.27
N ILE A 605 2.16 -23.99 5.48
CA ILE A 605 3.31 -24.87 5.79
C ILE A 605 4.59 -24.04 5.93
N SER A 606 4.86 -23.13 4.97
CA SER A 606 6.05 -22.27 5.00
C SER A 606 6.05 -21.33 6.20
N SER A 607 4.93 -20.65 6.48
CA SER A 607 4.81 -19.77 7.65
C SER A 607 5.06 -20.52 8.96
N ALA A 608 4.48 -21.72 9.10
CA ALA A 608 4.63 -22.54 10.29
C ALA A 608 6.09 -22.99 10.49
N MET A 609 6.78 -23.42 9.44
CA MET A 609 8.19 -23.80 9.52
C MET A 609 9.07 -22.61 9.92
N GLU A 610 8.87 -21.43 9.33
CA GLU A 610 9.70 -20.26 9.67
C GLU A 610 9.54 -19.82 11.12
N ILE A 611 8.31 -19.82 11.67
CA ILE A 611 8.08 -19.53 13.09
C ILE A 611 8.70 -20.64 13.97
N ALA A 612 8.52 -21.90 13.58
CA ALA A 612 9.02 -23.05 14.33
C ALA A 612 10.56 -23.10 14.36
N LYS A 613 11.25 -22.66 13.31
CA LYS A 613 12.73 -22.52 13.27
C LYS A 613 13.27 -21.58 14.35
N LYS A 614 12.47 -20.62 14.83
CA LYS A 614 12.80 -19.73 15.95
C LYS A 614 12.41 -20.29 17.32
N GLY A 615 11.88 -21.51 17.38
CA GLY A 615 11.58 -22.23 18.62
C GLY A 615 10.19 -21.98 19.19
N PHE A 616 9.36 -21.14 18.56
CA PHE A 616 7.99 -20.90 19.01
C PHE A 616 7.08 -22.08 18.65
N LYS A 617 6.05 -22.29 19.48
CA LYS A 617 5.05 -23.33 19.22
C LYS A 617 4.05 -22.84 18.18
N VAL A 618 3.72 -23.69 17.22
CA VAL A 618 2.79 -23.36 16.13
C VAL A 618 1.63 -24.34 16.11
N HIS A 619 0.42 -23.80 16.03
CA HIS A 619 -0.81 -24.55 15.80
C HIS A 619 -1.21 -24.36 14.34
N LEU A 620 -1.14 -25.40 13.52
CA LEU A 620 -1.59 -25.38 12.13
C LEU A 620 -2.94 -26.07 12.01
N VAL A 621 -3.97 -25.31 11.62
CA VAL A 621 -5.34 -25.82 11.43
C VAL A 621 -5.62 -26.00 9.94
N GLU A 622 -5.95 -27.22 9.52
CA GLU A 622 -6.29 -27.58 8.15
C GLU A 622 -7.69 -28.22 8.11
N LYS A 623 -8.51 -27.72 7.18
CA LYS A 623 -9.90 -28.14 7.01
C LYS A 623 -9.99 -29.56 6.47
N GLU A 624 -9.10 -29.92 5.56
CA GLU A 624 -9.06 -31.23 4.91
C GLU A 624 -8.34 -32.29 5.78
N ASP A 625 -8.39 -33.54 5.35
CA ASP A 625 -7.74 -34.67 6.01
C ASP A 625 -6.23 -34.78 5.74
N LYS A 626 -5.67 -33.85 4.96
CA LYS A 626 -4.27 -33.81 4.57
C LYS A 626 -3.80 -32.39 4.25
N LEU A 627 -2.48 -32.20 4.33
CA LEU A 627 -1.81 -30.95 3.97
C LEU A 627 -1.54 -30.86 2.45
N GLY A 628 -1.15 -29.67 2.00
CA GLY A 628 -0.64 -29.40 0.65
C GLY A 628 -1.54 -28.53 -0.22
N GLY A 629 -2.83 -28.40 0.11
CA GLY A 629 -3.78 -27.59 -0.66
C GLY A 629 -3.80 -27.96 -2.15
N GLN A 630 -3.77 -26.96 -3.04
CA GLN A 630 -3.79 -27.17 -4.49
C GLN A 630 -2.56 -27.89 -5.07
N LEU A 631 -1.42 -27.94 -4.36
CA LEU A 631 -0.25 -28.70 -4.83
C LEU A 631 -0.56 -30.20 -4.97
N ASN A 632 -1.56 -30.71 -4.26
CA ASN A 632 -2.04 -32.08 -4.44
C ASN A 632 -2.62 -32.34 -5.85
N GLN A 633 -3.12 -31.31 -6.53
CA GLN A 633 -3.83 -31.42 -7.81
C GLN A 633 -2.97 -30.98 -9.02
N ILE A 634 -2.00 -30.09 -8.79
CA ILE A 634 -1.05 -29.65 -9.83
C ILE A 634 -0.08 -30.80 -10.14
N TYR A 635 0.26 -31.08 -11.40
CA TYR A 635 1.22 -32.15 -11.76
C TYR A 635 2.67 -31.65 -11.83
N LYS A 636 2.98 -30.76 -12.79
CA LYS A 636 4.32 -30.20 -12.99
C LYS A 636 4.34 -28.72 -12.62
N ILE A 637 5.19 -28.34 -11.68
CA ILE A 637 5.39 -26.96 -11.25
C ILE A 637 6.39 -26.28 -12.18
N ASN A 638 6.12 -25.01 -12.50
CA ASN A 638 7.00 -24.10 -13.27
C ASN A 638 7.45 -24.68 -14.64
N PHE A 639 8.27 -23.92 -15.36
CA PHE A 639 8.76 -24.33 -16.68
C PHE A 639 9.91 -25.36 -16.63
N ASP A 640 10.53 -25.56 -15.47
CA ASP A 640 11.53 -26.61 -15.20
C ASP A 640 10.91 -27.97 -14.85
N ARG A 641 9.58 -28.06 -14.81
CA ARG A 641 8.80 -29.31 -14.70
C ARG A 641 9.04 -30.07 -13.39
N ILE A 642 9.26 -29.35 -12.28
CA ILE A 642 9.37 -29.96 -10.96
C ILE A 642 8.11 -30.79 -10.68
N ASP A 643 8.28 -32.05 -10.27
CA ASP A 643 7.15 -32.89 -9.88
C ASP A 643 6.54 -32.37 -8.58
N SER A 644 5.27 -31.97 -8.61
CA SER A 644 4.62 -31.36 -7.45
C SER A 644 4.51 -32.29 -6.26
N LYS A 645 4.35 -33.59 -6.50
CA LYS A 645 4.21 -34.60 -5.46
C LYS A 645 5.55 -34.78 -4.75
N GLN A 646 6.63 -34.89 -5.52
CA GLN A 646 7.98 -34.96 -4.96
C GLN A 646 8.33 -33.69 -4.16
N PHE A 647 8.02 -32.51 -4.70
CA PHE A 647 8.23 -31.23 -4.02
C PHE A 647 7.45 -31.15 -2.70
N LEU A 648 6.18 -31.56 -2.72
CA LEU A 648 5.32 -31.57 -1.53
C LEU A 648 5.80 -32.61 -0.50
N GLU A 649 6.18 -33.81 -0.92
CA GLU A 649 6.73 -34.86 -0.04
C GLU A 649 8.01 -34.40 0.65
N GLN A 650 8.93 -33.74 -0.09
CA GLN A 650 10.15 -33.16 0.48
C GLN A 650 9.82 -32.06 1.49
N THR A 651 8.92 -31.15 1.14
CA THR A 651 8.49 -30.05 2.03
C THR A 651 7.83 -30.59 3.30
N LEU A 652 6.96 -31.60 3.17
CA LEU A 652 6.30 -32.23 4.31
C LEU A 652 7.28 -33.04 5.17
N SER A 653 8.32 -33.61 4.57
CA SER A 653 9.39 -34.25 5.34
C SER A 653 10.14 -33.26 6.22
N GLU A 654 10.43 -32.05 5.72
CA GLU A 654 11.02 -30.96 6.53
C GLU A 654 10.03 -30.52 7.61
N PHE A 655 8.78 -30.23 7.23
CA PHE A 655 7.72 -29.80 8.14
C PHE A 655 7.49 -30.79 9.30
N ASN A 656 7.40 -32.08 9.02
CA ASN A 656 7.22 -33.13 10.03
C ASN A 656 8.44 -33.32 10.94
N GLY A 657 9.60 -32.77 10.58
CA GLY A 657 10.78 -32.73 11.42
C GLY A 657 10.65 -31.80 12.64
N PHE A 658 9.73 -30.84 12.60
CA PHE A 658 9.51 -29.88 13.68
C PHE A 658 8.63 -30.45 14.80
N LYS A 659 9.19 -30.57 16.00
CA LYS A 659 8.46 -31.07 17.19
C LYS A 659 7.55 -30.04 17.84
N ASN A 660 7.73 -28.76 17.52
CA ASN A 660 7.00 -27.62 18.04
C ASN A 660 5.82 -27.19 17.14
N ILE A 661 5.50 -27.96 16.10
CA ILE A 661 4.29 -27.76 15.29
C ILE A 661 3.23 -28.80 15.67
N SER A 662 2.05 -28.32 16.06
CA SER A 662 0.86 -29.13 16.30
C SER A 662 -0.10 -28.98 15.11
N THR A 663 -0.37 -30.07 14.40
CA THR A 663 -1.25 -30.05 13.22
C THR A 663 -2.63 -30.59 13.58
N TYR A 664 -3.67 -29.85 13.18
CA TYR A 664 -5.09 -30.20 13.37
C TYR A 664 -5.73 -30.38 12.00
N LEU A 665 -5.81 -31.63 11.53
CA LEU A 665 -6.50 -32.00 10.29
C LEU A 665 -8.00 -32.13 10.54
N ASN A 666 -8.81 -32.10 9.48
CA ASN A 666 -10.27 -32.13 9.56
C ASN A 666 -10.83 -31.08 10.52
N SER A 667 -10.18 -29.92 10.63
CA SER A 667 -10.44 -28.95 11.69
C SER A 667 -10.65 -27.55 11.15
N GLU A 668 -11.55 -26.80 11.78
CA GLU A 668 -11.87 -25.43 11.42
C GLU A 668 -11.87 -24.52 12.64
N ILE A 669 -11.73 -23.21 12.41
CA ILE A 669 -11.88 -22.21 13.44
C ILE A 669 -13.37 -22.05 13.79
N TYR A 670 -13.71 -22.31 15.04
CA TYR A 670 -15.06 -22.11 15.55
C TYR A 670 -15.28 -20.69 16.05
N ASP A 671 -14.35 -20.16 16.86
CA ASP A 671 -14.40 -18.81 17.45
C ASP A 671 -12.98 -18.26 17.74
N ILE A 672 -12.80 -16.94 17.65
CA ILE A 672 -11.57 -16.23 18.01
C ILE A 672 -11.95 -14.97 18.80
N LYS A 673 -11.35 -14.81 19.97
CA LYS A 673 -11.48 -13.62 20.82
C LYS A 673 -10.12 -13.13 21.28
N GLY A 674 -10.05 -11.88 21.73
CA GLY A 674 -8.83 -11.29 22.30
C GLY A 674 -8.13 -10.28 21.40
N SER A 675 -6.83 -10.14 21.61
CA SER A 675 -5.98 -9.10 21.03
C SER A 675 -4.58 -9.64 20.74
N ILE A 676 -3.77 -8.87 20.01
CA ILE A 676 -2.35 -9.17 19.83
C ILE A 676 -1.71 -9.51 21.18
N GLY A 677 -0.98 -10.61 21.23
CA GLY A 677 -0.38 -11.13 22.45
C GLY A 677 -1.24 -12.13 23.23
N ASP A 678 -2.57 -12.08 23.13
CA ASP A 678 -3.46 -13.03 23.83
C ASP A 678 -4.78 -13.26 23.07
N PHE A 679 -4.73 -14.09 22.03
CA PHE A 679 -5.91 -14.60 21.33
C PHE A 679 -6.38 -15.92 21.96
N LYS A 680 -7.66 -15.98 22.32
CA LYS A 680 -8.36 -17.22 22.71
C LYS A 680 -9.05 -17.79 21.47
N VAL A 681 -8.63 -18.98 21.06
CA VAL A 681 -9.06 -19.62 19.81
C VAL A 681 -9.75 -20.94 20.15
N ILE A 682 -10.91 -21.17 19.56
CA ILE A 682 -11.62 -22.44 19.65
C ILE A 682 -11.56 -23.12 18.28
N VAL A 683 -10.95 -24.30 18.24
CA VAL A 683 -10.86 -25.14 17.04
C VAL A 683 -11.85 -26.28 17.16
N LYS A 684 -12.61 -26.53 16.10
CA LYS A 684 -13.53 -27.66 16.00
C LYS A 684 -12.95 -28.70 15.05
N ASN A 685 -12.74 -29.92 15.54
CA ASN A 685 -12.49 -31.07 14.68
C ASN A 685 -13.84 -31.59 14.15
N ASN A 686 -14.03 -31.54 12.84
CA ASN A 686 -15.27 -31.92 12.17
C ASN A 686 -15.44 -33.45 12.08
N ALA A 687 -14.35 -34.22 12.06
CA ALA A 687 -14.41 -35.68 12.02
C ALA A 687 -14.80 -36.29 13.38
N GLU A 688 -14.28 -35.73 14.48
CA GLU A 688 -14.51 -36.19 15.85
C GLU A 688 -15.61 -35.40 16.59
N ASN A 689 -16.11 -34.31 15.99
CA ASN A 689 -16.98 -33.31 16.62
C ASN A 689 -16.46 -32.81 17.97
N LYS A 690 -15.14 -32.63 18.08
CA LYS A 690 -14.43 -32.25 19.31
C LYS A 690 -13.99 -30.80 19.25
N MET A 691 -14.22 -30.07 20.35
CA MET A 691 -13.79 -28.69 20.53
C MET A 691 -12.46 -28.65 21.30
N GLN A 692 -11.52 -27.83 20.85
CA GLN A 692 -10.24 -27.61 21.50
C GLN A 692 -9.97 -26.11 21.66
N ASN A 693 -9.66 -25.70 22.89
CA ASN A 693 -9.28 -24.34 23.20
C ASN A 693 -7.75 -24.19 23.08
N LEU A 694 -7.32 -23.14 22.39
CA LEU A 694 -5.93 -22.75 22.20
C LEU A 694 -5.77 -21.28 22.61
N ASN A 695 -4.59 -20.93 23.11
CA ASN A 695 -4.24 -19.53 23.32
C ASN A 695 -2.97 -19.23 22.52
N VAL A 696 -2.97 -18.16 21.74
CA VAL A 696 -1.84 -17.79 20.86
C VAL A 696 -1.59 -16.30 20.91
N GLY A 697 -0.35 -15.88 20.68
CA GLY A 697 0.02 -14.46 20.62
C GLY A 697 -0.26 -13.82 19.27
N VAL A 698 -0.20 -14.60 18.19
CA VAL A 698 -0.35 -14.14 16.79
C VAL A 698 -1.07 -15.15 15.91
N ILE A 699 -1.66 -14.67 14.80
CA ILE A 699 -2.42 -15.48 13.85
C ILE A 699 -1.95 -15.19 12.41
N ILE A 700 -1.80 -16.22 11.58
CA ILE A 700 -1.56 -16.11 10.13
C ILE A 700 -2.72 -16.79 9.38
N ALA A 701 -3.41 -16.02 8.54
CA ALA A 701 -4.42 -16.52 7.61
C ALA A 701 -3.77 -16.96 6.30
N ALA A 702 -3.87 -18.23 5.97
CA ALA A 702 -3.31 -18.86 4.77
C ALA A 702 -4.29 -19.87 4.13
N THR A 703 -5.58 -19.53 4.12
CA THR A 703 -6.68 -20.42 3.69
C THR A 703 -6.66 -20.76 2.21
N GLY A 704 -5.88 -20.02 1.42
CA GLY A 704 -5.73 -20.22 -0.02
C GLY A 704 -6.96 -19.80 -0.85
N ALA A 705 -7.01 -20.31 -2.06
CA ALA A 705 -8.05 -20.14 -3.07
C ALA A 705 -8.22 -21.46 -3.83
N TYR A 706 -9.22 -21.58 -4.69
CA TYR A 706 -9.49 -22.77 -5.50
C TYR A 706 -9.84 -22.40 -6.94
N GLU A 707 -9.77 -23.37 -7.86
CA GLU A 707 -10.10 -23.17 -9.27
C GLU A 707 -11.59 -22.87 -9.46
N TYR A 708 -11.92 -21.81 -10.20
CA TYR A 708 -13.28 -21.52 -10.63
C TYR A 708 -13.78 -22.62 -11.58
N LYS A 709 -14.90 -23.24 -11.23
CA LYS A 709 -15.60 -24.20 -12.08
C LYS A 709 -16.57 -23.44 -12.99
N PRO A 710 -16.36 -23.43 -14.32
CA PRO A 710 -17.07 -22.53 -15.22
C PRO A 710 -18.41 -23.12 -15.66
N GLU A 711 -19.31 -23.38 -14.70
CA GLU A 711 -20.65 -23.87 -14.99
C GLU A 711 -21.39 -22.93 -15.95
N GLY A 712 -22.03 -23.51 -16.97
CA GLY A 712 -22.73 -22.75 -18.02
C GLY A 712 -21.85 -22.22 -19.15
N TRP A 713 -20.51 -22.30 -19.04
CA TRP A 713 -19.60 -21.99 -20.14
C TRP A 713 -19.34 -23.23 -20.99
N TYR A 714 -19.37 -23.08 -22.33
CA TYR A 714 -18.82 -24.07 -23.27
C TYR A 714 -19.22 -25.55 -23.01
N HIS A 715 -20.46 -25.78 -22.56
CA HIS A 715 -20.95 -27.12 -22.19
C HIS A 715 -20.13 -27.84 -21.10
N TYR A 716 -19.34 -27.11 -20.30
CA TYR A 716 -18.58 -27.64 -19.18
C TYR A 716 -19.48 -28.43 -18.21
N GLY A 717 -19.01 -29.61 -17.79
CA GLY A 717 -19.76 -30.55 -16.96
C GLY A 717 -20.78 -31.42 -17.72
N ARG A 718 -21.06 -31.15 -19.00
CA ARG A 718 -21.92 -31.98 -19.86
C ARG A 718 -21.13 -32.85 -20.83
N ASN A 719 -19.97 -32.36 -21.29
CA ASN A 719 -19.09 -33.06 -22.22
C ASN A 719 -17.72 -33.33 -21.57
N GLU A 720 -17.29 -34.59 -21.54
CA GLU A 720 -16.03 -35.02 -20.90
C GLU A 720 -14.76 -34.53 -21.63
N ASN A 721 -14.90 -34.08 -22.88
CA ASN A 721 -13.83 -33.49 -23.67
C ASN A 721 -13.65 -31.99 -23.42
N VAL A 722 -14.56 -31.36 -22.66
CA VAL A 722 -14.41 -29.99 -22.17
C VAL A 722 -13.95 -30.05 -20.72
N MET A 723 -12.77 -29.50 -20.45
CA MET A 723 -12.13 -29.58 -19.13
C MET A 723 -11.44 -28.28 -18.76
N THR A 724 -11.13 -28.11 -17.49
CA THR A 724 -10.28 -27.04 -16.97
C THR A 724 -8.79 -27.38 -17.11
N GLN A 725 -7.92 -26.40 -16.88
CA GLN A 725 -6.47 -26.65 -16.88
C GLN A 725 -6.03 -27.58 -15.74
N LEU A 726 -6.66 -27.53 -14.57
CA LEU A 726 -6.31 -28.43 -13.47
C LEU A 726 -6.74 -29.88 -13.76
N GLU A 727 -7.88 -30.07 -14.42
CA GLU A 727 -8.31 -31.39 -14.92
C GLU A 727 -7.39 -31.93 -16.01
N LEU A 728 -6.91 -31.07 -16.93
CA LEU A 728 -5.86 -31.45 -17.89
C LEU A 728 -4.58 -31.88 -17.17
N SER A 729 -4.16 -31.14 -16.14
CA SER A 729 -2.99 -31.48 -15.32
C SER A 729 -3.10 -32.89 -14.70
N GLU A 730 -4.27 -33.26 -14.17
CA GLU A 730 -4.51 -34.62 -13.66
C GLU A 730 -4.50 -35.68 -14.78
N LYS A 731 -5.08 -35.39 -15.95
CA LYS A 731 -5.04 -36.31 -17.10
C LYS A 731 -3.63 -36.54 -17.62
N LEU A 732 -2.80 -35.50 -17.66
CA LEU A 732 -1.38 -35.58 -17.98
C LEU A 732 -0.64 -36.45 -16.96
N ARG A 733 -0.91 -36.28 -15.66
CA ARG A 733 -0.32 -37.10 -14.59
C ARG A 733 -0.64 -38.59 -14.77
N ARG A 734 -1.87 -38.91 -15.19
CA ARG A 734 -2.36 -40.29 -15.38
C ARG A 734 -2.06 -40.87 -16.76
N ASN A 735 -1.45 -40.10 -17.66
CA ASN A 735 -1.20 -40.48 -19.05
C ASN A 735 -2.48 -40.89 -19.80
N GLU A 736 -3.56 -40.12 -19.62
CA GLU A 736 -4.90 -40.38 -20.20
C GLU A 736 -5.13 -39.68 -21.56
N LEU A 737 -4.13 -39.02 -22.13
CA LEU A 737 -4.24 -38.33 -23.43
C LEU A 737 -3.75 -39.21 -24.59
N LYS A 738 -4.15 -38.88 -25.82
CA LYS A 738 -3.74 -39.60 -27.03
C LYS A 738 -2.93 -38.70 -27.96
N ASP A 739 -1.89 -39.26 -28.55
CA ASP A 739 -1.12 -38.57 -29.58
C ASP A 739 -1.97 -38.35 -30.84
N GLY A 740 -1.79 -37.20 -31.49
CA GLY A 740 -2.58 -36.78 -32.65
C GLY A 740 -3.91 -36.07 -32.33
N GLU A 741 -4.28 -35.92 -31.05
CA GLU A 741 -5.46 -35.13 -30.64
C GLU A 741 -5.25 -33.62 -30.89
N THR A 742 -6.34 -32.92 -31.20
CA THR A 742 -6.39 -31.46 -31.31
C THR A 742 -6.91 -30.84 -30.01
N PHE A 743 -6.07 -30.03 -29.37
CA PHE A 743 -6.36 -29.32 -28.13
C PHE A 743 -6.62 -27.84 -28.41
N VAL A 744 -7.72 -27.31 -27.89
CA VAL A 744 -8.03 -25.87 -27.97
C VAL A 744 -8.16 -25.28 -26.56
N PHE A 745 -7.22 -24.42 -26.20
CA PHE A 745 -7.24 -23.68 -24.95
C PHE A 745 -8.03 -22.38 -25.14
N ILE A 746 -8.99 -22.10 -24.26
CA ILE A 746 -9.75 -20.84 -24.25
C ILE A 746 -9.37 -20.06 -23.00
N HIS A 747 -8.77 -18.87 -23.18
CA HIS A 747 -8.33 -18.02 -22.07
C HIS A 747 -9.46 -17.16 -21.50
N CYS A 748 -9.25 -16.71 -20.27
CA CYS A 748 -10.11 -15.78 -19.54
C CYS A 748 -11.56 -16.28 -19.35
N VAL A 749 -11.80 -17.58 -19.33
CA VAL A 749 -13.15 -18.12 -19.11
C VAL A 749 -13.59 -17.82 -17.66
N GLY A 750 -14.61 -16.98 -17.49
CA GLY A 750 -15.06 -16.51 -16.18
C GLY A 750 -14.15 -15.50 -15.47
N SER A 751 -13.13 -14.95 -16.15
CA SER A 751 -12.20 -13.93 -15.61
C SER A 751 -12.22 -12.67 -16.47
N ARG A 752 -11.92 -11.50 -15.91
CA ARG A 752 -11.96 -10.20 -16.61
C ARG A 752 -13.34 -9.91 -17.22
N GLN A 753 -14.39 -10.27 -16.49
CA GLN A 753 -15.79 -9.98 -16.85
C GLN A 753 -16.20 -8.59 -16.34
N PRO A 754 -17.16 -7.92 -17.00
CA PRO A 754 -17.78 -6.72 -16.44
C PRO A 754 -18.39 -6.98 -15.05
N GLU A 755 -18.50 -5.92 -14.25
CA GLU A 755 -19.17 -6.00 -12.95
C GLU A 755 -20.62 -6.49 -13.10
N GLY A 756 -21.03 -7.45 -12.27
CA GLY A 756 -22.34 -8.13 -12.38
C GLY A 756 -22.44 -9.17 -13.50
N GLY A 757 -21.37 -9.41 -14.27
CA GLY A 757 -21.30 -10.44 -15.30
C GLY A 757 -21.14 -11.87 -14.76
N ASN A 758 -21.15 -12.86 -15.65
CA ASN A 758 -20.96 -14.27 -15.32
C ASN A 758 -19.47 -14.61 -15.10
N GLY A 759 -18.92 -14.22 -13.95
CA GLY A 759 -17.53 -14.49 -13.57
C GLY A 759 -16.97 -13.42 -12.64
N VAL A 760 -15.66 -13.21 -12.70
CA VAL A 760 -14.95 -12.23 -11.87
C VAL A 760 -14.32 -11.11 -12.69
N THR A 761 -14.16 -9.93 -12.09
CA THR A 761 -13.62 -8.74 -12.75
C THR A 761 -12.09 -8.75 -12.89
N TYR A 762 -11.39 -9.52 -12.05
CA TYR A 762 -9.93 -9.55 -12.01
C TYR A 762 -9.32 -10.60 -12.94
N CYS A 763 -8.01 -10.43 -13.18
CA CYS A 763 -7.14 -11.43 -13.78
C CYS A 763 -6.51 -12.31 -12.71
N SER A 764 -6.49 -13.63 -12.93
CA SER A 764 -5.91 -14.58 -11.96
C SER A 764 -4.39 -14.79 -12.10
N LEU A 765 -3.72 -14.05 -13.01
CA LEU A 765 -2.26 -13.98 -13.20
C LEU A 765 -1.55 -15.27 -13.64
N ILE A 766 -2.07 -16.45 -13.31
CA ILE A 766 -1.39 -17.74 -13.52
C ILE A 766 -1.88 -18.48 -14.78
N CYS A 767 -3.10 -18.20 -15.24
CA CYS A 767 -3.77 -19.02 -16.25
C CYS A 767 -3.02 -19.06 -17.60
N CYS A 768 -2.41 -17.93 -18.01
CA CYS A 768 -1.66 -17.85 -19.25
C CYS A 768 -0.37 -18.68 -19.19
N SER A 769 0.41 -18.51 -18.11
CA SER A 769 1.65 -19.26 -17.89
C SER A 769 1.40 -20.76 -17.80
N GLU A 770 0.36 -21.17 -17.08
CA GLU A 770 -0.05 -22.58 -16.98
C GLU A 770 -0.50 -23.16 -18.34
N SER A 771 -1.17 -22.36 -19.18
CA SER A 771 -1.59 -22.80 -20.51
C SER A 771 -0.38 -23.02 -21.43
N ILE A 772 0.60 -22.12 -21.41
CA ILE A 772 1.85 -22.27 -22.18
C ILE A 772 2.62 -23.50 -21.68
N ARG A 773 2.71 -23.66 -20.35
CA ARG A 773 3.35 -24.80 -19.69
C ARG A 773 2.70 -26.11 -20.14
N HIS A 774 1.37 -26.22 -20.11
CA HIS A 774 0.64 -27.40 -20.57
C HIS A 774 0.81 -27.64 -22.07
N ALA A 775 0.71 -26.61 -22.91
CA ALA A 775 0.85 -26.73 -24.35
C ALA A 775 2.24 -27.29 -24.74
N LEU A 776 3.31 -26.73 -24.17
CA LEU A 776 4.67 -27.22 -24.37
C LEU A 776 4.82 -28.67 -23.90
N TYR A 777 4.25 -29.02 -22.73
CA TYR A 777 4.35 -30.38 -22.19
C TYR A 777 3.62 -31.40 -23.07
N VAL A 778 2.45 -31.02 -23.60
CA VAL A 778 1.69 -31.85 -24.55
C VAL A 778 2.50 -32.04 -25.82
N LYS A 779 3.08 -31.00 -26.42
CA LYS A 779 3.93 -31.15 -27.63
C LYS A 779 5.17 -32.00 -27.39
N GLU A 780 5.77 -31.92 -26.20
CA GLU A 780 6.93 -32.72 -25.82
C GLU A 780 6.61 -34.23 -25.69
N ASN A 781 5.41 -34.58 -25.22
CA ASN A 781 5.02 -35.98 -24.96
C ASN A 781 4.08 -36.60 -26.01
N TYR A 782 3.36 -35.77 -26.76
CA TYR A 782 2.38 -36.10 -27.80
C TYR A 782 2.68 -35.23 -29.04
N PRO A 783 3.79 -35.52 -29.75
CA PRO A 783 4.34 -34.62 -30.76
C PRO A 783 3.43 -34.40 -31.97
N ASN A 784 2.54 -35.35 -32.29
CA ASN A 784 1.61 -35.25 -33.41
C ASN A 784 0.33 -34.47 -33.07
N SER A 785 0.14 -34.09 -31.81
CA SER A 785 -1.00 -33.28 -31.40
C SER A 785 -0.94 -31.85 -31.95
N ASN A 786 -2.11 -31.32 -32.32
CA ASN A 786 -2.28 -29.93 -32.74
C ASN A 786 -2.79 -29.11 -31.56
N ILE A 787 -2.22 -27.93 -31.33
CA ILE A 787 -2.62 -27.08 -30.21
C ILE A 787 -2.97 -25.68 -30.71
N TYR A 788 -4.12 -25.20 -30.27
CA TYR A 788 -4.58 -23.83 -30.47
C TYR A 788 -4.81 -23.16 -29.11
N VAL A 789 -4.35 -21.94 -28.96
CA VAL A 789 -4.56 -21.11 -27.77
C VAL A 789 -5.32 -19.85 -28.20
N LEU A 790 -6.58 -19.77 -27.79
CA LEU A 790 -7.46 -18.62 -28.03
C LEU A 790 -7.33 -17.65 -26.86
N TYR A 791 -6.91 -16.41 -27.11
CA TYR A 791 -6.56 -15.45 -26.06
C TYR A 791 -6.98 -14.00 -26.35
N ARG A 792 -7.08 -13.19 -25.28
CA ARG A 792 -7.26 -11.74 -25.36
C ARG A 792 -5.94 -10.99 -25.23
N ASP A 793 -5.15 -11.35 -24.21
CA ASP A 793 -3.79 -10.88 -23.94
C ASP A 793 -2.98 -12.05 -23.39
N ILE A 794 -1.70 -12.19 -23.79
CA ILE A 794 -0.79 -13.14 -23.13
C ILE A 794 -0.10 -12.42 -21.97
N ARG A 795 -0.41 -12.86 -20.74
CA ARG A 795 0.09 -12.29 -19.49
C ARG A 795 1.06 -13.24 -18.80
N VAL A 796 2.34 -13.10 -19.13
CA VAL A 796 3.43 -13.89 -18.54
C VAL A 796 4.52 -13.00 -17.95
N GLY A 797 5.25 -13.55 -16.98
CA GLY A 797 6.35 -12.92 -16.27
C GLY A 797 7.62 -12.69 -17.11
N THR A 798 8.69 -12.28 -16.43
CA THR A 798 9.98 -11.92 -17.06
C THR A 798 10.68 -13.16 -17.61
N ASP A 799 10.83 -14.16 -16.77
CA ASP A 799 11.43 -15.47 -17.03
C ASP A 799 10.56 -16.39 -17.89
N GLU A 800 9.30 -16.03 -18.08
CA GLU A 800 8.31 -16.82 -18.82
C GLU A 800 8.18 -16.44 -20.30
N GLU A 801 8.65 -15.24 -20.70
CA GLU A 801 8.49 -14.72 -22.07
C GLU A 801 9.18 -15.62 -23.11
N GLN A 802 10.35 -16.14 -22.80
CA GLN A 802 11.10 -17.03 -23.70
C GLN A 802 10.35 -18.34 -23.96
N TYR A 803 9.63 -18.86 -22.97
CA TYR A 803 8.81 -20.05 -23.14
C TYR A 803 7.57 -19.78 -23.98
N TYR A 804 7.00 -18.57 -23.89
CA TYR A 804 5.95 -18.15 -24.80
C TYR A 804 6.45 -18.12 -26.25
N TRP A 805 7.64 -17.58 -26.52
CA TRP A 805 8.22 -17.60 -27.87
C TRP A 805 8.48 -19.01 -28.38
N LYS A 806 9.09 -19.86 -27.55
CA LYS A 806 9.28 -21.29 -27.86
C LYS A 806 7.95 -21.97 -28.19
N ALA A 807 6.88 -21.69 -27.44
CA ALA A 807 5.58 -22.28 -27.71
C ALA A 807 5.03 -21.86 -29.07
N ARG A 808 5.24 -20.61 -29.51
CA ARG A 808 4.75 -20.12 -30.81
C ARG A 808 5.39 -20.78 -32.02
N GLU A 809 6.49 -21.52 -31.86
CA GLU A 809 7.09 -22.28 -32.95
C GLU A 809 6.19 -23.44 -33.40
N ASP A 810 5.45 -24.05 -32.47
CA ASP A 810 4.68 -25.29 -32.69
C ASP A 810 3.22 -25.23 -32.18
N VAL A 811 2.79 -24.09 -31.61
CA VAL A 811 1.44 -23.85 -31.07
C VAL A 811 0.81 -22.64 -31.74
N ASN A 812 -0.44 -22.79 -32.18
CA ASN A 812 -1.18 -21.72 -32.85
C ASN A 812 -1.82 -20.77 -31.83
N TYR A 813 -1.41 -19.51 -31.81
CA TYR A 813 -2.01 -18.48 -30.94
C TYR A 813 -2.96 -17.60 -31.75
N ILE A 814 -4.24 -17.61 -31.39
CA ILE A 814 -5.31 -16.85 -32.06
C ILE A 814 -5.87 -15.83 -31.10
N ARG A 815 -5.81 -14.55 -31.47
CA ARG A 815 -6.30 -13.47 -30.61
C ARG A 815 -7.77 -13.17 -30.92
N PHE A 816 -8.58 -12.97 -29.89
CA PHE A 816 -9.99 -12.62 -30.01
C PHE A 816 -10.37 -11.42 -29.14
N ASN A 817 -11.40 -10.69 -29.58
CA ASN A 817 -12.07 -9.66 -28.77
C ASN A 817 -13.42 -10.16 -28.23
N GLU A 818 -14.19 -10.85 -29.07
CA GLU A 818 -15.43 -11.53 -28.68
C GLU A 818 -15.15 -13.00 -28.36
N TYR A 819 -15.81 -13.54 -27.32
CA TYR A 819 -15.60 -14.94 -26.94
C TYR A 819 -15.91 -15.87 -28.11
N PRO A 820 -15.08 -16.90 -28.34
CA PRO A 820 -15.35 -17.90 -29.37
C PRO A 820 -16.65 -18.66 -29.06
N GLU A 821 -17.28 -19.22 -30.09
CA GLU A 821 -18.48 -20.06 -29.98
C GLU A 821 -18.08 -21.53 -30.06
N LEU A 822 -18.62 -22.38 -29.17
CA LEU A 822 -18.45 -23.83 -29.23
C LEU A 822 -19.76 -24.49 -29.68
N LEU A 823 -19.67 -25.29 -30.74
CA LEU A 823 -20.77 -26.09 -31.27
C LEU A 823 -20.46 -27.58 -31.10
N GLU A 824 -21.43 -28.34 -30.62
CA GLU A 824 -21.38 -29.81 -30.57
C GLU A 824 -22.15 -30.40 -31.76
N ALA A 825 -21.45 -31.12 -32.65
CA ALA A 825 -22.09 -31.76 -33.80
C ALA A 825 -21.45 -33.13 -34.10
N ASN A 826 -22.26 -34.20 -34.11
CA ASN A 826 -21.85 -35.57 -34.43
C ASN A 826 -20.62 -36.05 -33.61
N ASP A 827 -20.65 -35.88 -32.29
CA ASP A 827 -19.56 -36.21 -31.35
C ASP A 827 -18.22 -35.48 -31.62
N LYS A 828 -18.24 -34.39 -32.39
CA LYS A 828 -17.10 -33.50 -32.61
C LYS A 828 -17.35 -32.11 -32.04
N LEU A 829 -16.32 -31.53 -31.43
CA LEU A 829 -16.34 -30.16 -30.94
C LEU A 829 -15.85 -29.22 -32.04
N LYS A 830 -16.62 -28.19 -32.37
CA LYS A 830 -16.24 -27.17 -33.35
C LYS A 830 -16.21 -25.81 -32.71
N ILE A 831 -15.11 -25.10 -32.88
CA ILE A 831 -14.92 -23.77 -32.30
C ILE A 831 -14.87 -22.73 -33.41
N ASN A 832 -15.80 -21.80 -33.39
CA ASN A 832 -15.80 -20.64 -34.27
C ASN A 832 -15.16 -19.46 -33.56
N VAL A 833 -14.16 -18.85 -34.18
CA VAL A 833 -13.44 -17.69 -33.62
C VAL A 833 -12.99 -16.77 -34.74
N LYS A 834 -13.10 -15.46 -34.52
CA LYS A 834 -12.49 -14.45 -35.39
C LYS A 834 -11.09 -14.14 -34.91
N ASP A 835 -10.08 -14.44 -35.74
CA ASP A 835 -8.71 -13.99 -35.49
C ASP A 835 -8.57 -12.52 -35.84
N ILE A 836 -8.41 -11.66 -34.83
CA ILE A 836 -8.29 -10.22 -35.05
C ILE A 836 -6.94 -9.84 -35.69
N LEU A 837 -5.89 -10.66 -35.56
CA LEU A 837 -4.60 -10.32 -36.14
C LEU A 837 -4.59 -10.50 -37.67
N THR A 838 -5.26 -11.55 -38.16
CA THR A 838 -5.41 -11.83 -39.60
C THR A 838 -6.76 -11.39 -40.19
N GLN A 839 -7.67 -10.90 -39.36
CA GLN A 839 -9.04 -10.50 -39.72
C GLN A 839 -9.85 -11.63 -40.40
N THR A 840 -9.59 -12.88 -40.02
CA THR A 840 -10.21 -14.07 -40.64
C THR A 840 -11.07 -14.83 -39.65
N ASP A 841 -12.25 -15.27 -40.08
CA ASP A 841 -13.10 -16.19 -39.31
C ASP A 841 -12.59 -17.63 -39.48
N LEU A 842 -12.35 -18.30 -38.36
CA LEU A 842 -11.79 -19.65 -38.30
C LEU A 842 -12.80 -20.61 -37.65
N THR A 843 -12.90 -21.81 -38.20
CA THR A 843 -13.58 -22.95 -37.56
C THR A 843 -12.55 -24.03 -37.29
N ILE A 844 -12.38 -24.39 -36.02
CA ILE A 844 -11.38 -25.36 -35.55
C ILE A 844 -12.13 -26.60 -35.06
N ASP A 845 -11.82 -27.76 -35.65
CA ASP A 845 -12.27 -29.05 -35.13
C ASP A 845 -11.37 -29.43 -33.93
N ALA A 846 -11.97 -29.63 -32.76
CA ALA A 846 -11.27 -29.94 -31.52
C ALA A 846 -11.63 -31.33 -31.01
N ASP A 847 -10.64 -32.07 -30.52
CA ASP A 847 -10.85 -33.30 -29.76
C ASP A 847 -11.02 -32.97 -28.27
N LYS A 848 -10.32 -31.94 -27.79
CA LYS A 848 -10.32 -31.50 -26.39
C LYS A 848 -10.38 -29.98 -26.31
N VAL A 849 -11.22 -29.46 -25.41
CA VAL A 849 -11.31 -28.03 -25.10
C VAL A 849 -10.88 -27.79 -23.66
N VAL A 850 -9.91 -26.90 -23.48
CA VAL A 850 -9.29 -26.62 -22.19
C VAL A 850 -9.60 -25.19 -21.77
N LEU A 851 -10.44 -25.05 -20.75
CA LEU A 851 -10.89 -23.77 -20.22
C LEU A 851 -9.90 -23.25 -19.19
N SER A 852 -9.36 -22.06 -19.43
CA SER A 852 -8.43 -21.40 -18.51
C SER A 852 -9.20 -20.46 -17.58
N THR A 853 -9.50 -20.95 -16.39
CA THR A 853 -10.36 -20.30 -15.40
C THR A 853 -9.56 -19.63 -14.27
N PRO A 854 -10.13 -18.61 -13.60
CA PRO A 854 -9.45 -17.93 -12.50
C PRO A 854 -9.44 -18.74 -11.20
N LEU A 855 -8.56 -18.36 -10.27
CA LEU A 855 -8.69 -18.74 -8.86
C LEU A 855 -9.73 -17.86 -8.18
N ILE A 856 -10.59 -18.47 -7.36
CA ILE A 856 -11.56 -17.79 -6.50
C ILE A 856 -11.29 -18.08 -5.01
N PRO A 857 -11.48 -17.10 -4.11
CA PRO A 857 -11.23 -17.29 -2.69
C PRO A 857 -12.27 -18.24 -2.08
N PHE A 858 -11.89 -18.99 -1.05
CA PHE A 858 -12.86 -19.70 -0.21
C PHE A 858 -13.78 -18.71 0.52
N ASP A 859 -15.01 -19.14 0.85
CA ASP A 859 -15.87 -18.33 1.69
C ASP A 859 -15.29 -18.23 3.11
N THR A 860 -14.65 -17.10 3.34
CA THR A 860 -13.94 -16.75 4.56
C THR A 860 -14.70 -15.70 5.36
N LYS A 861 -15.99 -15.44 5.07
CA LYS A 861 -16.76 -14.38 5.73
C LYS A 861 -16.70 -14.49 7.25
N LYS A 862 -17.07 -15.66 7.77
CA LYS A 862 -17.05 -15.95 9.21
C LYS A 862 -15.67 -15.78 9.83
N LEU A 863 -14.63 -16.31 9.16
CA LEU A 863 -13.25 -16.17 9.64
C LEU A 863 -12.82 -14.70 9.65
N GLY A 864 -13.13 -13.95 8.59
CA GLY A 864 -12.86 -12.52 8.45
C GLY A 864 -13.53 -11.69 9.55
N GLU A 865 -14.79 -11.98 9.88
CA GLU A 865 -15.50 -11.36 11.01
C GLU A 865 -14.79 -11.65 12.35
N GLN A 866 -14.35 -12.89 12.57
CA GLN A 866 -13.67 -13.32 13.80
C GLN A 866 -12.29 -12.66 13.99
N ILE A 867 -11.49 -12.60 12.93
CA ILE A 867 -10.17 -11.95 12.94
C ILE A 867 -10.24 -10.46 12.62
N LYS A 868 -11.45 -9.91 12.43
CA LYS A 868 -11.71 -8.49 12.13
C LYS A 868 -10.92 -8.01 10.91
N CYS A 869 -10.97 -8.79 9.83
CA CYS A 869 -10.35 -8.46 8.56
C CYS A 869 -11.42 -8.25 7.49
N ALA A 870 -11.37 -7.09 6.83
CA ALA A 870 -12.20 -6.81 5.66
C ALA A 870 -11.82 -7.72 4.48
N ARG A 871 -12.77 -7.89 3.56
CA ARG A 871 -12.55 -8.51 2.25
C ARG A 871 -12.78 -7.46 1.17
N ASP A 872 -12.10 -7.60 0.05
CA ASP A 872 -12.35 -6.77 -1.13
C ASP A 872 -13.65 -7.18 -1.84
N GLN A 873 -14.02 -6.45 -2.90
CA GLN A 873 -15.21 -6.73 -3.70
C GLN A 873 -15.22 -8.13 -4.34
N ASN A 874 -14.05 -8.78 -4.41
CA ASN A 874 -13.85 -10.10 -5.01
C ASN A 874 -13.81 -11.22 -3.96
N GLY A 875 -13.94 -10.89 -2.66
CA GLY A 875 -13.96 -11.83 -1.55
C GLY A 875 -12.58 -12.23 -1.02
N PHE A 876 -11.47 -11.64 -1.51
CA PHE A 876 -10.13 -11.88 -0.95
C PHE A 876 -9.91 -11.01 0.29
N PHE A 877 -9.06 -11.47 1.22
CA PHE A 877 -8.70 -10.67 2.39
C PHE A 877 -7.98 -9.39 2.01
N LEU A 878 -8.32 -8.28 2.67
CA LEU A 878 -7.68 -6.98 2.49
C LEU A 878 -6.48 -6.82 3.42
N GLU A 879 -5.33 -6.47 2.85
CA GLU A 879 -4.12 -6.07 3.55
C GLU A 879 -4.26 -4.69 4.22
N ALA A 880 -3.38 -4.39 5.18
CA ALA A 880 -3.35 -3.10 5.88
C ALA A 880 -3.04 -1.93 4.93
N HIS A 881 -2.12 -2.14 3.99
CA HIS A 881 -1.81 -1.19 2.93
C HIS A 881 -1.20 -1.91 1.73
N ILE A 882 -1.77 -1.71 0.53
CA ILE A 882 -1.40 -2.42 -0.71
C ILE A 882 0.11 -2.39 -0.99
N LYS A 883 0.75 -1.23 -0.82
CA LYS A 883 2.20 -1.07 -1.04
C LYS A 883 3.11 -1.37 0.15
N LEU A 884 2.84 -0.79 1.31
CA LEU A 884 3.80 -0.79 2.42
C LEU A 884 3.58 -1.89 3.46
N ARG A 885 2.40 -2.49 3.51
CA ARG A 885 2.05 -3.54 4.48
C ARG A 885 1.24 -4.66 3.79
N PRO A 886 1.80 -5.32 2.77
CA PRO A 886 1.08 -6.31 1.94
C PRO A 886 0.89 -7.67 2.62
N VAL A 887 1.47 -7.89 3.80
CA VAL A 887 1.36 -9.13 4.59
C VAL A 887 0.65 -8.96 5.93
N ASP A 888 0.32 -7.72 6.30
CA ASP A 888 -0.34 -7.41 7.57
C ASP A 888 -1.84 -7.18 7.34
N PHE A 889 -2.66 -7.47 8.34
CA PHE A 889 -3.99 -6.87 8.44
C PHE A 889 -3.97 -5.56 9.20
N ALA A 890 -5.06 -4.78 9.08
CA ALA A 890 -5.24 -3.58 9.87
C ALA A 890 -5.35 -3.87 11.38
N THR A 891 -5.75 -5.09 11.74
CA THR A 891 -5.74 -5.59 13.12
C THR A 891 -4.37 -6.15 13.45
N ASP A 892 -3.69 -5.55 14.43
CA ASP A 892 -2.35 -5.98 14.86
C ASP A 892 -2.34 -7.44 15.36
N GLY A 893 -1.22 -8.12 15.13
CA GLY A 893 -1.02 -9.52 15.53
C GLY A 893 -1.61 -10.54 14.57
N ILE A 894 -2.22 -10.09 13.47
CA ILE A 894 -2.84 -10.95 12.46
C ILE A 894 -2.25 -10.63 11.08
N TYR A 895 -1.80 -11.67 10.39
CA TYR A 895 -1.06 -11.58 9.13
C TYR A 895 -1.69 -12.47 8.06
N LEU A 896 -1.28 -12.27 6.82
CA LEU A 896 -1.87 -12.94 5.66
C LEU A 896 -0.80 -13.50 4.72
N ALA A 897 -1.05 -14.68 4.15
CA ALA A 897 -0.12 -15.31 3.23
C ALA A 897 -0.80 -16.17 2.16
N GLY A 898 -0.26 -16.14 0.93
CA GLY A 898 -0.67 -17.02 -0.15
C GLY A 898 -1.90 -16.52 -0.92
N THR A 899 -2.65 -17.46 -1.50
CA THR A 899 -3.71 -17.12 -2.46
C THR A 899 -5.01 -16.60 -1.84
N CYS A 900 -5.18 -16.66 -0.51
CA CYS A 900 -6.32 -16.00 0.17
C CYS A 900 -6.23 -14.46 0.14
N HIS A 901 -5.03 -13.92 -0.13
CA HIS A 901 -4.81 -12.50 -0.38
C HIS A 901 -5.20 -12.08 -1.80
N GLY A 902 -5.04 -12.99 -2.76
CA GLY A 902 -5.19 -12.75 -4.19
C GLY A 902 -4.39 -13.77 -5.01
N PRO A 903 -4.73 -14.00 -6.29
CA PRO A 903 -4.06 -15.00 -7.13
C PRO A 903 -2.55 -14.75 -7.26
N LYS A 904 -1.74 -15.80 -7.15
CA LYS A 904 -0.27 -15.73 -7.24
C LYS A 904 0.36 -17.12 -7.43
N GLY A 905 1.61 -17.14 -7.88
CA GLY A 905 2.41 -18.36 -8.05
C GLY A 905 2.94 -18.96 -6.74
N ILE A 906 3.61 -20.12 -6.85
CA ILE A 906 4.12 -20.89 -5.71
C ILE A 906 5.26 -20.17 -5.00
N ALA A 907 6.30 -19.74 -5.73
CA ALA A 907 7.45 -19.04 -5.14
C ALA A 907 7.03 -17.73 -4.44
N GLN A 908 6.10 -16.99 -5.05
CA GLN A 908 5.52 -15.78 -4.46
C GLN A 908 4.69 -16.09 -3.19
N SER A 909 3.97 -17.21 -3.16
CA SER A 909 3.24 -17.66 -1.97
C SER A 909 4.18 -18.04 -0.82
N ILE A 910 5.31 -18.68 -1.13
CA ILE A 910 6.34 -19.04 -0.15
C ILE A 910 7.01 -17.77 0.39
N SER A 911 7.46 -16.86 -0.47
CA SER A 911 8.11 -15.62 -0.03
C SER A 911 7.18 -14.72 0.78
N GLN A 912 5.90 -14.60 0.40
CA GLN A 912 4.89 -13.88 1.19
C GLN A 912 4.65 -14.55 2.56
N ALA A 913 4.61 -15.89 2.61
CA ALA A 913 4.48 -16.64 3.86
C ALA A 913 5.64 -16.41 4.82
N ARG A 914 6.89 -16.39 4.30
CA ARG A 914 8.07 -16.03 5.10
C ARG A 914 7.99 -14.59 5.60
N GLY A 915 7.48 -13.66 4.78
CA GLY A 915 7.25 -12.27 5.20
C GLY A 915 6.22 -12.15 6.33
N ALA A 916 5.09 -12.84 6.21
CA ALA A 916 4.08 -12.90 7.27
C ALA A 916 4.64 -13.52 8.56
N ALA A 917 5.45 -14.58 8.45
CA ALA A 917 6.16 -15.17 9.59
C ALA A 917 7.17 -14.20 10.22
N ALA A 918 7.92 -13.44 9.41
CA ALA A 918 8.86 -12.43 9.90
C ALA A 918 8.16 -11.37 10.75
N HIS A 919 6.99 -10.90 10.31
CA HIS A 919 6.22 -9.91 11.07
C HIS A 919 5.59 -10.54 12.31
N ALA A 920 5.06 -11.76 12.22
CA ALA A 920 4.55 -12.52 13.36
C ALA A 920 5.61 -12.78 14.44
N LEU A 921 6.89 -12.91 14.05
CA LEU A 921 8.00 -13.10 14.97
C LEU A 921 8.36 -11.84 15.76
N ILE A 922 8.04 -10.63 15.29
CA ILE A 922 8.33 -9.38 16.02
C ILE A 922 7.74 -9.39 17.44
N PRO A 923 6.40 -9.53 17.63
CA PRO A 923 5.82 -9.58 18.96
C PRO A 923 6.19 -10.87 19.73
N LEU A 924 6.35 -12.01 19.04
CA LEU A 924 6.73 -13.27 19.68
C LEU A 924 8.13 -13.22 20.31
N ILE A 925 9.10 -12.62 19.61
CA ILE A 925 10.48 -12.44 20.10
C ILE A 925 10.53 -11.38 21.19
N SER A 926 9.80 -10.26 21.00
CA SER A 926 9.70 -9.19 22.00
C SER A 926 9.15 -9.71 23.33
N GLY A 927 8.16 -10.62 23.29
CA GLY A 927 7.45 -11.09 24.48
C GLY A 927 6.50 -10.05 25.09
N GLU A 928 6.57 -8.80 24.62
CA GLU A 928 5.74 -7.67 25.02
C GLU A 928 5.15 -6.98 23.78
N VAL A 929 3.93 -6.47 23.93
CA VAL A 929 3.26 -5.62 22.95
C VAL A 929 2.76 -4.36 23.63
N GLU A 930 2.76 -3.26 22.88
CA GLU A 930 2.23 -1.98 23.34
C GLU A 930 0.94 -1.67 22.59
N ASN A 931 -0.16 -1.56 23.33
CA ASN A 931 -1.43 -1.09 22.79
C ASN A 931 -1.54 0.42 22.98
N GLU A 932 -2.09 1.09 21.98
CA GLU A 932 -2.48 2.50 22.09
C GLU A 932 -3.45 2.70 23.28
N PRO A 933 -3.37 3.82 24.03
CA PRO A 933 -4.22 4.13 25.17
C PRO A 933 -5.66 4.49 24.76
N LEU A 934 -6.15 3.97 23.64
CA LEU A 934 -7.51 4.18 23.16
C LEU A 934 -8.46 3.25 23.93
N VAL A 935 -8.55 3.41 25.23
CA VAL A 935 -9.34 2.53 26.11
C VAL A 935 -10.42 3.29 26.85
N SER A 936 -11.47 2.58 27.23
CA SER A 936 -12.50 3.13 28.10
C SER A 936 -12.05 3.11 29.54
N VAL A 937 -12.22 4.23 30.24
CA VAL A 937 -11.86 4.41 31.64
C VAL A 937 -13.12 4.75 32.42
N VAL A 938 -13.37 3.99 33.49
CA VAL A 938 -14.51 4.23 34.39
C VAL A 938 -14.05 5.12 35.53
N ASN A 939 -14.84 6.15 35.85
CA ASN A 939 -14.73 6.93 37.06
C ASN A 939 -15.62 6.30 38.15
N PRO A 940 -15.03 5.64 39.17
CA PRO A 940 -15.81 4.98 40.22
C PRO A 940 -16.74 5.91 40.98
N ALA A 941 -16.38 7.21 41.11
CA ALA A 941 -17.17 8.19 41.85
C ALA A 941 -18.47 8.60 41.13
N LEU A 942 -18.56 8.38 39.82
CA LEU A 942 -19.75 8.66 39.02
C LEU A 942 -20.53 7.39 38.67
N CYS A 943 -19.92 6.21 38.80
CA CYS A 943 -20.51 4.96 38.40
C CYS A 943 -21.69 4.58 39.32
N ILE A 944 -22.82 4.24 38.72
CA ILE A 944 -24.04 3.82 39.43
C ILE A 944 -24.28 2.30 39.34
N GLY A 945 -23.32 1.53 38.84
CA GLY A 945 -23.44 0.07 38.74
C GLY A 945 -24.56 -0.46 37.83
N CYS A 946 -25.04 0.33 36.86
CA CYS A 946 -26.23 -0.03 36.07
C CYS A 946 -26.02 -1.14 35.02
N GLN A 947 -24.80 -1.66 34.87
CA GLN A 947 -24.41 -2.73 33.92
C GLN A 947 -24.62 -2.43 32.42
N LYS A 948 -25.14 -1.26 32.05
CA LYS A 948 -25.37 -0.94 30.63
C LYS A 948 -24.10 -0.97 29.79
N CYS A 949 -22.97 -0.61 30.39
CA CYS A 949 -21.66 -0.64 29.73
C CYS A 949 -21.16 -2.07 29.44
N GLU A 950 -21.47 -3.02 30.32
CA GLU A 950 -21.15 -4.44 30.16
C GLU A 950 -22.01 -5.06 29.05
N GLU A 951 -23.31 -4.73 29.03
CA GLU A 951 -24.26 -5.20 28.00
C GLU A 951 -23.82 -4.85 26.58
N VAL A 952 -23.29 -3.64 26.36
CA VAL A 952 -22.87 -3.19 25.03
C VAL A 952 -21.42 -3.55 24.67
N CYS A 953 -20.68 -4.16 25.59
CA CYS A 953 -19.27 -4.47 25.36
C CYS A 953 -19.07 -5.78 24.59
N ASN A 954 -18.88 -5.68 23.28
CA ASN A 954 -18.63 -6.84 22.41
C ASN A 954 -17.32 -7.60 22.68
N PHE A 955 -16.48 -7.11 23.60
CA PHE A 955 -15.15 -7.66 23.89
C PHE A 955 -15.03 -8.21 25.31
N GLY A 956 -16.07 -8.08 26.15
CA GLY A 956 -15.98 -8.41 27.58
C GLY A 956 -14.89 -7.60 28.30
N ALA A 957 -14.59 -6.41 27.79
CA ALA A 957 -13.54 -5.54 28.29
C ALA A 957 -13.98 -4.66 29.46
N ILE A 958 -15.27 -4.66 29.81
CA ILE A 958 -15.81 -3.97 30.98
C ILE A 958 -16.82 -4.89 31.63
N GLY A 959 -16.75 -5.00 32.95
CA GLY A 959 -17.67 -5.80 33.75
C GLY A 959 -17.89 -5.15 35.11
N VAL A 960 -18.94 -5.56 35.82
CA VAL A 960 -19.17 -5.09 37.18
C VAL A 960 -18.40 -5.93 38.19
N ASN A 961 -17.55 -5.28 38.98
CA ASN A 961 -16.91 -5.89 40.13
C ASN A 961 -17.78 -5.67 41.38
N PHE A 962 -17.86 -6.69 42.23
CA PHE A 962 -18.55 -6.68 43.51
C PHE A 962 -17.51 -6.73 44.65
N ASP A 963 -16.59 -5.76 44.67
CA ASP A 963 -15.62 -5.60 45.75
C ASP A 963 -15.98 -4.37 46.59
N ASN A 964 -16.14 -4.56 47.92
CA ASN A 964 -16.43 -3.55 48.94
C ASN A 964 -17.89 -3.01 49.07
N ASP A 965 -18.91 -3.84 48.86
CA ASP A 965 -20.35 -3.46 48.98
C ASP A 965 -20.82 -2.32 48.04
N ILE A 966 -20.00 -1.93 47.06
CA ILE A 966 -20.33 -0.91 46.04
C ILE A 966 -20.19 -1.55 44.65
N LEU A 967 -21.27 -1.45 43.87
CA LEU A 967 -21.36 -2.01 42.53
C LEU A 967 -20.72 -1.03 41.52
N VAL A 968 -19.47 -1.29 41.11
CA VAL A 968 -18.73 -0.42 40.19
C VAL A 968 -18.28 -1.21 38.97
N SER A 969 -18.45 -0.61 37.78
CA SER A 969 -17.91 -1.16 36.55
C SER A 969 -16.40 -0.92 36.45
N GLU A 970 -15.65 -1.91 36.00
CA GLU A 970 -14.21 -1.84 35.80
C GLU A 970 -13.86 -2.26 34.37
N SER A 971 -12.97 -1.51 33.70
CA SER A 971 -12.53 -1.84 32.36
C SER A 971 -11.15 -2.50 32.37
N ASN A 972 -11.02 -3.62 31.67
CA ASN A 972 -9.76 -4.23 31.33
C ASN A 972 -9.15 -3.55 30.07
N PRO A 973 -8.06 -2.78 30.21
CA PRO A 973 -7.48 -2.03 29.11
C PRO A 973 -6.84 -2.91 28.02
N LEU A 974 -6.45 -4.16 28.32
CA LEU A 974 -5.86 -5.09 27.34
C LEU A 974 -6.90 -5.73 26.41
N LEU A 975 -8.15 -5.86 26.91
CA LEU A 975 -9.28 -6.34 26.12
C LEU A 975 -10.01 -5.20 25.41
N CYS A 976 -9.94 -3.98 25.95
CA CYS A 976 -10.62 -2.83 25.38
C CYS A 976 -10.03 -2.45 24.02
N LYS A 977 -10.89 -2.39 23.00
CA LYS A 977 -10.51 -2.01 21.63
C LYS A 977 -10.78 -0.55 21.30
N GLY A 978 -11.27 0.24 22.24
CA GLY A 978 -11.51 1.66 22.03
C GLY A 978 -12.66 1.98 21.09
N CYS A 979 -13.72 1.16 21.05
CA CYS A 979 -14.90 1.53 20.26
C CYS A 979 -15.66 2.72 20.87
N GLY A 980 -15.55 2.91 22.19
CA GLY A 980 -16.23 3.98 22.91
C GLY A 980 -17.73 3.79 23.10
N ASP A 981 -18.29 2.64 22.73
CA ASP A 981 -19.74 2.40 22.79
C ASP A 981 -20.26 2.37 24.23
N CYS A 982 -19.50 1.77 25.16
CA CYS A 982 -19.81 1.82 26.59
C CYS A 982 -19.77 3.25 27.17
N ALA A 983 -18.93 4.13 26.63
CA ALA A 983 -18.91 5.54 27.02
C ALA A 983 -20.18 6.25 26.52
N ALA A 984 -20.59 6.01 25.27
CA ALA A 984 -21.80 6.58 24.70
C ALA A 984 -23.08 6.06 25.36
N ALA A 985 -23.07 4.81 25.83
CA ALA A 985 -24.20 4.17 26.51
C ALA A 985 -24.31 4.51 28.00
N CYS A 986 -23.27 5.09 28.61
CA CYS A 986 -23.23 5.36 30.04
C CYS A 986 -24.21 6.49 30.44
N PRO A 987 -25.30 6.21 31.18
CA PRO A 987 -26.28 7.24 31.53
C PRO A 987 -25.75 8.23 32.58
N ALA A 988 -24.75 7.84 33.37
CA ALA A 988 -24.17 8.67 34.42
C ALA A 988 -22.99 9.53 33.93
N GLY A 989 -22.55 9.36 32.67
CA GLY A 989 -21.31 9.99 32.17
C GLY A 989 -20.05 9.51 32.91
N ALA A 990 -20.12 8.34 33.56
CA ALA A 990 -19.03 7.80 34.37
C ALA A 990 -17.89 7.20 33.55
N ILE A 991 -18.08 6.99 32.24
CA ILE A 991 -17.11 6.33 31.37
C ILE A 991 -16.63 7.34 30.33
N THR A 992 -15.33 7.50 30.22
CA THR A 992 -14.69 8.27 29.14
C THR A 992 -13.85 7.35 28.27
N MET A 993 -13.44 7.83 27.10
CA MET A 993 -12.54 7.13 26.20
C MET A 993 -11.23 7.93 26.10
N SER A 994 -10.13 7.37 26.59
CA SER A 994 -8.82 8.01 26.53
C SER A 994 -8.44 8.39 25.09
N HIS A 995 -7.84 9.57 24.93
CA HIS A 995 -7.50 10.22 23.64
C HIS A 995 -8.67 10.51 22.65
N PHE A 996 -9.91 10.14 23.00
CA PHE A 996 -11.15 10.52 22.30
C PHE A 996 -12.25 10.87 23.33
N ALA A 997 -11.88 11.60 24.36
CA ALA A 997 -12.74 11.92 25.50
C ALA A 997 -13.83 12.94 25.10
N ASP A 998 -14.93 12.99 25.85
CA ASP A 998 -16.00 13.97 25.61
C ASP A 998 -15.45 15.39 25.66
N GLU A 999 -14.52 15.66 26.57
CA GLU A 999 -13.85 16.94 26.74
C GLU A 999 -13.01 17.33 25.53
N GLN A 1000 -12.57 16.37 24.71
CA GLN A 1000 -11.79 16.61 23.49
C GLN A 1000 -12.68 16.79 22.26
N ILE A 1001 -13.79 16.04 22.18
CA ILE A 1001 -14.71 16.10 21.02
C ILE A 1001 -15.64 17.32 21.12
N THR A 1002 -16.12 17.67 22.31
CA THR A 1002 -17.07 18.78 22.50
C THR A 1002 -16.51 20.12 22.01
N PRO A 1003 -15.26 20.52 22.33
CA PRO A 1003 -14.67 21.73 21.76
C PRO A 1003 -14.59 21.72 20.23
N MET A 1004 -14.37 20.56 19.60
CA MET A 1004 -14.39 20.47 18.13
C MET A 1004 -15.79 20.74 17.57
N ILE A 1005 -16.84 20.20 18.20
CA ILE A 1005 -18.23 20.47 17.81
C ILE A 1005 -18.52 21.96 17.90
N ASN A 1006 -18.13 22.59 19.01
CA ASN A 1006 -18.36 24.02 19.23
C ASN A 1006 -17.60 24.87 18.21
N GLU A 1007 -16.35 24.50 17.88
CA GLU A 1007 -15.56 25.24 16.91
C GLU A 1007 -15.97 25.01 15.45
N ALA A 1008 -16.59 23.87 15.12
CA ALA A 1008 -17.00 23.53 13.75
C ALA A 1008 -18.02 24.51 13.14
N VAL A 1009 -18.73 25.29 13.97
CA VAL A 1009 -19.84 26.16 13.55
C VAL A 1009 -19.54 27.66 13.69
N LYS A 1010 -18.35 28.04 14.19
CA LYS A 1010 -17.96 29.43 14.52
C LYS A 1010 -17.19 30.19 13.41
N GLY A 1011 -17.03 29.62 12.22
CA GLY A 1011 -16.26 30.27 11.14
C GLY A 1011 -16.94 31.54 10.60
N ASP A 1012 -16.16 32.59 10.34
CA ASP A 1012 -16.66 33.95 10.02
C ASP A 1012 -16.80 34.26 8.49
N PHE A 1013 -16.72 33.27 7.59
CA PHE A 1013 -16.72 33.53 6.12
C PHE A 1013 -18.00 33.15 5.34
N VAL A 1014 -18.13 33.90 4.23
CA VAL A 1014 -19.31 34.40 3.50
C VAL A 1014 -20.22 33.32 2.88
N ASP A 1015 -21.49 33.31 3.31
CA ASP A 1015 -22.64 32.61 2.69
C ASP A 1015 -22.62 31.08 2.57
N GLU A 1016 -21.72 30.37 3.27
CA GLU A 1016 -21.72 28.90 3.24
C GLU A 1016 -22.65 28.26 4.30
N ARG A 1017 -23.96 28.53 4.18
CA ARG A 1017 -25.00 27.70 4.81
C ARG A 1017 -25.45 26.64 3.79
N PRO A 1018 -25.75 25.40 4.23
CA PRO A 1018 -25.75 24.90 5.60
C PRO A 1018 -24.34 24.56 6.13
N ARG A 1019 -24.14 24.72 7.44
CA ARG A 1019 -22.97 24.20 8.16
C ARG A 1019 -23.30 22.82 8.72
N ILE A 1020 -22.52 21.81 8.34
CA ILE A 1020 -22.77 20.42 8.70
C ILE A 1020 -21.64 19.88 9.57
N VAL A 1021 -21.96 19.45 10.78
CA VAL A 1021 -21.01 18.71 11.62
C VAL A 1021 -21.06 17.24 11.23
N ALA A 1022 -19.93 16.65 10.83
CA ALA A 1022 -19.89 15.28 10.32
C ALA A 1022 -19.04 14.37 11.22
N PHE A 1023 -19.66 13.42 11.91
CA PHE A 1023 -18.92 12.41 12.69
C PHE A 1023 -18.58 11.21 11.82
N LEU A 1024 -17.29 10.95 11.64
CA LEU A 1024 -16.81 9.89 10.76
C LEU A 1024 -16.05 8.81 11.55
N CYS A 1025 -16.50 7.56 11.42
CA CYS A 1025 -15.78 6.37 11.85
C CYS A 1025 -14.40 6.30 11.18
N ASN A 1026 -13.35 6.21 12.00
CA ASN A 1026 -11.95 6.16 11.58
C ASN A 1026 -11.67 5.10 10.51
N TRP A 1027 -12.29 3.93 10.65
CA TRP A 1027 -11.97 2.75 9.84
C TRP A 1027 -12.63 2.72 8.46
N CYS A 1028 -13.86 3.24 8.36
CA CYS A 1028 -14.67 3.10 7.14
C CYS A 1028 -14.97 4.47 6.52
N SER A 1029 -15.79 5.31 7.15
CA SER A 1029 -16.24 6.56 6.52
C SER A 1029 -15.17 7.66 6.48
N TYR A 1030 -14.30 7.77 7.48
CA TYR A 1030 -13.14 8.67 7.43
C TYR A 1030 -12.13 8.18 6.37
N ALA A 1031 -11.91 6.86 6.31
CA ALA A 1031 -11.08 6.25 5.27
C ALA A 1031 -11.69 6.40 3.87
N GLY A 1032 -13.02 6.33 3.74
CA GLY A 1032 -13.76 6.59 2.50
C GLY A 1032 -13.66 8.06 2.10
N ALA A 1033 -13.67 8.98 3.07
CA ALA A 1033 -13.40 10.39 2.82
C ALA A 1033 -11.94 10.64 2.39
N ASP A 1034 -10.97 9.91 2.97
CA ASP A 1034 -9.59 9.93 2.51
C ASP A 1034 -9.49 9.42 1.06
N THR A 1035 -10.11 8.28 0.75
CA THR A 1035 -10.18 7.70 -0.61
C THR A 1035 -10.87 8.65 -1.59
N CYS A 1036 -11.90 9.39 -1.15
CA CYS A 1036 -12.55 10.44 -1.92
C CYS A 1036 -11.55 11.52 -2.32
N GLY A 1037 -10.73 12.00 -1.38
CA GLY A 1037 -9.66 12.95 -1.66
C GLY A 1037 -8.54 12.40 -2.52
N VAL A 1038 -8.05 11.18 -2.24
CA VAL A 1038 -7.05 10.50 -3.08
C VAL A 1038 -7.54 10.36 -4.52
N SER A 1039 -8.83 10.04 -4.71
CA SER A 1039 -9.47 9.87 -6.03
C SER A 1039 -10.03 11.17 -6.61
N ARG A 1040 -9.80 12.33 -5.97
CA ARG A 1040 -10.21 13.67 -6.44
C ARG A 1040 -11.72 13.86 -6.64
N PHE A 1041 -12.57 13.04 -6.02
CA PHE A 1041 -14.01 13.24 -6.13
C PHE A 1041 -14.43 14.51 -5.37
N GLN A 1042 -15.04 15.46 -6.08
CA GLN A 1042 -15.43 16.75 -5.52
C GLN A 1042 -16.76 16.65 -4.78
N TYR A 1043 -16.86 17.29 -3.61
CA TYR A 1043 -18.10 17.43 -2.85
C TYR A 1043 -18.20 18.84 -2.23
N PRO A 1044 -19.36 19.29 -1.73
CA PRO A 1044 -19.47 20.64 -1.18
C PRO A 1044 -18.60 20.90 0.07
N THR A 1045 -18.04 22.11 0.20
CA THR A 1045 -17.21 22.55 1.35
C THR A 1045 -17.95 22.58 2.70
N ASN A 1046 -19.27 22.38 2.71
CA ASN A 1046 -20.20 22.58 3.84
C ASN A 1046 -19.95 21.71 5.09
N ILE A 1047 -19.21 20.60 4.98
CA ILE A 1047 -19.00 19.66 6.09
C ILE A 1047 -17.77 19.99 6.93
N ARG A 1048 -17.83 19.71 8.24
CA ARG A 1048 -16.71 19.77 9.18
C ARG A 1048 -16.52 18.40 9.84
N PRO A 1049 -15.60 17.57 9.31
CA PRO A 1049 -15.38 16.21 9.80
C PRO A 1049 -14.78 16.19 11.21
N ILE A 1050 -15.38 15.40 12.09
CA ILE A 1050 -14.87 15.01 13.41
C ILE A 1050 -14.60 13.50 13.38
N ARG A 1051 -13.33 13.13 13.55
CA ARG A 1051 -12.90 11.74 13.59
C ARG A 1051 -13.29 11.10 14.93
N VAL A 1052 -13.98 9.98 14.87
CA VAL A 1052 -14.25 9.09 16.01
C VAL A 1052 -13.79 7.68 15.67
N MET A 1053 -13.33 6.90 16.64
CA MET A 1053 -12.87 5.53 16.34
C MET A 1053 -14.00 4.64 15.81
N CYS A 1054 -15.21 4.80 16.33
CA CYS A 1054 -16.41 4.09 15.90
C CYS A 1054 -17.63 5.02 15.94
N THR A 1055 -18.65 4.75 15.14
CA THR A 1055 -19.98 5.37 15.34
C THR A 1055 -20.59 5.03 16.70
N GLY A 1056 -20.20 3.88 17.27
CA GLY A 1056 -20.51 3.47 18.63
C GLY A 1056 -20.18 4.57 19.65
N ARG A 1057 -19.10 5.32 19.43
CA ARG A 1057 -18.63 6.39 20.32
C ARG A 1057 -19.56 7.61 20.41
N ILE A 1058 -20.55 7.78 19.54
CA ILE A 1058 -21.30 9.05 19.36
C ILE A 1058 -22.56 9.11 20.26
N PRO A 1059 -22.50 9.58 21.52
CA PRO A 1059 -23.68 9.75 22.34
C PRO A 1059 -24.69 10.74 21.76
N LYS A 1060 -25.95 10.65 22.21
CA LYS A 1060 -27.04 11.55 21.76
C LYS A 1060 -26.71 13.02 21.99
N ASN A 1061 -26.02 13.35 23.09
CA ASN A 1061 -25.65 14.72 23.43
C ASN A 1061 -24.71 15.35 22.40
N PHE A 1062 -23.84 14.61 21.69
CA PHE A 1062 -23.00 15.19 20.64
C PHE A 1062 -23.84 15.73 19.48
N ILE A 1063 -24.85 14.96 19.06
CA ILE A 1063 -25.76 15.37 17.97
C ILE A 1063 -26.58 16.59 18.41
N LEU A 1064 -27.15 16.55 19.62
CA LEU A 1064 -27.93 17.66 20.16
C LEU A 1064 -27.07 18.92 20.40
N GLN A 1065 -25.83 18.76 20.87
CA GLN A 1065 -24.89 19.86 21.07
C GLN A 1065 -24.54 20.52 19.74
N ALA A 1066 -24.31 19.75 18.67
CA ALA A 1066 -24.03 20.32 17.35
C ALA A 1066 -25.17 21.25 16.88
N PHE A 1067 -26.43 20.84 17.05
CA PHE A 1067 -27.57 21.71 16.76
C PHE A 1067 -27.66 22.93 17.70
N LEU A 1068 -27.40 22.74 19.01
CA LEU A 1068 -27.40 23.81 20.00
C LEU A 1068 -26.38 24.92 19.65
N GLU A 1069 -25.20 24.53 19.18
CA GLU A 1069 -24.12 25.44 18.78
C GLU A 1069 -24.37 26.09 17.41
N GLY A 1070 -25.37 25.63 16.65
CA GLY A 1070 -25.84 26.28 15.42
C GLY A 1070 -25.53 25.55 14.11
N ALA A 1071 -25.26 24.23 14.16
CA ALA A 1071 -25.21 23.40 12.95
C ALA A 1071 -26.59 23.37 12.27
N ASP A 1072 -26.61 23.46 10.93
CA ASP A 1072 -27.84 23.33 10.14
C ASP A 1072 -28.18 21.87 9.84
N GLY A 1073 -27.18 21.01 9.92
CA GLY A 1073 -27.32 19.56 9.77
C GLY A 1073 -26.20 18.81 10.49
N VAL A 1074 -26.48 17.55 10.81
CA VAL A 1074 -25.51 16.63 11.40
C VAL A 1074 -25.45 15.36 10.55
N PHE A 1075 -24.24 14.95 10.18
CA PHE A 1075 -23.99 13.75 9.41
C PHE A 1075 -23.23 12.73 10.26
N VAL A 1076 -23.60 11.47 10.20
CA VAL A 1076 -22.87 10.36 10.81
C VAL A 1076 -22.54 9.34 9.73
N GLY A 1077 -21.26 9.09 9.51
CA GLY A 1077 -20.79 8.05 8.59
C GLY A 1077 -20.20 6.86 9.34
N GLY A 1078 -20.64 5.65 9.05
CA GLY A 1078 -20.14 4.42 9.68
C GLY A 1078 -19.75 3.31 8.68
N CYS A 1079 -19.34 2.17 9.23
CA CYS A 1079 -19.14 0.94 8.45
C CYS A 1079 -20.48 0.31 8.06
N HIS A 1080 -20.52 -0.40 6.93
CA HIS A 1080 -21.68 -1.20 6.53
C HIS A 1080 -22.11 -2.16 7.64
N ILE A 1081 -23.42 -2.37 7.73
CA ILE A 1081 -24.04 -3.31 8.67
C ILE A 1081 -23.50 -4.71 8.38
N GLY A 1082 -22.91 -5.35 9.40
CA GLY A 1082 -22.16 -6.62 9.28
C GLY A 1082 -20.63 -6.46 9.14
N ASP A 1083 -20.14 -5.29 8.73
CA ASP A 1083 -18.71 -5.04 8.47
C ASP A 1083 -18.06 -4.11 9.52
N CYS A 1084 -18.68 -4.00 10.70
CA CYS A 1084 -18.17 -3.12 11.75
C CYS A 1084 -16.84 -3.65 12.33
N HIS A 1085 -15.81 -2.80 12.33
CA HIS A 1085 -14.51 -3.12 12.94
C HIS A 1085 -14.60 -3.41 14.45
N TYR A 1086 -15.69 -2.96 15.08
CA TYR A 1086 -15.96 -3.18 16.50
C TYR A 1086 -17.22 -4.02 16.77
N LEU A 1087 -17.57 -4.91 15.83
CA LEU A 1087 -18.68 -5.86 15.89
C LEU A 1087 -20.05 -5.19 15.79
N GLU A 1088 -20.57 -4.59 16.87
CA GLU A 1088 -21.96 -4.08 16.89
C GLU A 1088 -22.09 -2.55 16.95
N GLY A 1089 -20.98 -1.80 17.05
CA GLY A 1089 -21.03 -0.34 17.27
C GLY A 1089 -21.79 0.49 16.20
N ASN A 1090 -22.01 -0.04 14.99
CA ASN A 1090 -22.88 0.59 13.98
C ASN A 1090 -24.36 0.26 14.19
N TYR A 1091 -24.70 -0.94 14.67
CA TYR A 1091 -26.06 -1.28 15.12
C TYR A 1091 -26.47 -0.44 16.34
N ASP A 1092 -25.55 -0.24 17.29
CA ASP A 1092 -25.79 0.60 18.47
C ASP A 1092 -26.06 2.07 18.08
N MET A 1093 -25.32 2.56 17.08
CA MET A 1093 -25.56 3.88 16.48
C MET A 1093 -26.90 3.93 15.75
N LEU A 1094 -27.29 2.91 14.99
CA LEU A 1094 -28.56 2.86 14.28
C LEU A 1094 -29.74 2.94 15.26
N ARG A 1095 -29.66 2.25 16.41
CA ARG A 1095 -30.69 2.37 17.46
C ARG A 1095 -30.77 3.80 18.00
N ARG A 1096 -29.63 4.41 18.34
CA ARG A 1096 -29.57 5.82 18.77
C ARG A 1096 -30.06 6.79 17.70
N PHE A 1097 -29.81 6.52 16.43
CA PHE A 1097 -30.24 7.34 15.31
C PHE A 1097 -31.76 7.45 15.26
N ASN A 1098 -32.47 6.32 15.39
CA ASN A 1098 -33.93 6.28 15.43
C ASN A 1098 -34.47 7.05 16.66
N GLU A 1099 -33.86 6.87 17.83
CA GLU A 1099 -34.25 7.58 19.05
C GLU A 1099 -34.05 9.10 18.92
N ILE A 1100 -32.95 9.54 18.30
CA ILE A 1100 -32.68 10.97 18.09
C ILE A 1100 -33.65 11.56 17.07
N HIS A 1101 -34.03 10.84 16.01
CA HIS A 1101 -35.05 11.29 15.07
C HIS A 1101 -36.36 11.67 15.77
N GLU A 1102 -36.82 10.83 16.71
CA GLU A 1102 -38.00 11.13 17.52
C GLU A 1102 -37.81 12.34 18.45
N ILE A 1103 -36.60 12.52 18.99
CA ILE A 1103 -36.27 13.66 19.85
C ILE A 1103 -36.28 14.96 19.04
N LEU A 1104 -35.67 14.97 17.85
CA LEU A 1104 -35.58 16.15 16.99
C LEU A 1104 -36.97 16.68 16.62
N ASP A 1105 -37.88 15.80 16.19
CA ASP A 1105 -39.27 16.17 15.86
C ASP A 1105 -39.98 16.82 17.07
N LYS A 1106 -39.80 16.25 18.28
CA LYS A 1106 -40.39 16.76 19.52
C LYS A 1106 -39.83 18.12 19.95
N VAL A 1107 -38.56 18.42 19.64
CA VAL A 1107 -37.92 19.71 19.97
C VAL A 1107 -38.03 20.73 18.83
N GLY A 1108 -38.78 20.42 17.78
CA GLY A 1108 -39.05 21.34 16.67
C GLY A 1108 -37.90 21.48 15.68
N ILE A 1109 -37.04 20.47 15.56
CA ILE A 1109 -36.00 20.39 14.52
C ILE A 1109 -36.42 19.31 13.53
N ASN A 1110 -36.46 19.63 12.24
CA ASN A 1110 -36.80 18.67 11.20
C ASN A 1110 -35.80 17.49 11.24
N PRO A 1111 -36.26 16.25 11.44
CA PRO A 1111 -35.39 15.07 11.48
C PRO A 1111 -34.52 14.91 10.22
N ASP A 1112 -34.97 15.42 9.07
CA ASP A 1112 -34.21 15.42 7.80
C ASP A 1112 -32.89 16.24 7.88
N ARG A 1113 -32.64 16.99 8.96
CA ARG A 1113 -31.35 17.64 9.24
C ARG A 1113 -30.32 16.68 9.84
N TYR A 1114 -30.67 15.44 10.12
CA TYR A 1114 -29.79 14.44 10.70
C TYR A 1114 -29.74 13.19 9.82
N ARG A 1115 -28.55 12.84 9.30
CA ARG A 1115 -28.39 11.70 8.37
C ARG A 1115 -27.34 10.71 8.86
N LEU A 1116 -27.66 9.42 8.77
CA LEU A 1116 -26.76 8.30 9.02
C LEU A 1116 -26.53 7.54 7.73
N GLU A 1117 -25.28 7.35 7.35
CA GLU A 1117 -24.88 6.65 6.13
C GLU A 1117 -23.77 5.63 6.39
N TRP A 1118 -23.77 4.59 5.55
CA TRP A 1118 -22.76 3.54 5.58
C TRP A 1118 -21.84 3.67 4.36
N VAL A 1119 -20.54 3.83 4.64
CA VAL A 1119 -19.50 4.07 3.63
C VAL A 1119 -18.27 3.28 4.03
N SER A 1120 -17.86 2.33 3.20
CA SER A 1120 -16.62 1.56 3.33
C SER A 1120 -15.38 2.41 3.01
N ALA A 1121 -14.22 1.94 3.46
CA ALA A 1121 -12.93 2.60 3.21
C ALA A 1121 -12.62 2.79 1.71
N SER A 1122 -13.10 1.90 0.84
CA SER A 1122 -12.90 1.96 -0.61
C SER A 1122 -13.94 2.82 -1.35
N GLU A 1123 -15.00 3.26 -0.70
CA GLU A 1123 -16.18 3.87 -1.34
C GLU A 1123 -16.09 5.40 -1.42
N GLY A 1124 -14.97 5.94 -1.92
CA GLY A 1124 -14.77 7.39 -2.03
C GLY A 1124 -15.83 8.11 -2.89
N LYS A 1125 -16.24 7.48 -4.00
CA LYS A 1125 -17.28 8.02 -4.91
C LYS A 1125 -18.64 8.11 -4.21
N ARG A 1126 -19.01 7.06 -3.46
CA ARG A 1126 -20.23 7.04 -2.65
C ARG A 1126 -20.20 8.14 -1.59
N PHE A 1127 -19.07 8.30 -0.90
CA PHE A 1127 -18.90 9.38 0.09
C PHE A 1127 -19.21 10.75 -0.52
N SER A 1128 -18.62 11.04 -1.69
CA SER A 1128 -18.86 12.28 -2.43
C SER A 1128 -20.35 12.50 -2.76
N GLN A 1129 -21.03 11.44 -3.23
CA GLN A 1129 -22.45 11.48 -3.60
C GLN A 1129 -23.33 11.74 -2.38
N VAL A 1130 -23.20 10.97 -1.31
CA VAL A 1130 -24.08 11.09 -0.13
C VAL A 1130 -23.91 12.42 0.59
N ILE A 1131 -22.70 12.98 0.63
CA ILE A 1131 -22.46 14.32 1.18
C ILE A 1131 -23.13 15.39 0.32
N THR A 1132 -23.00 15.29 -1.02
CA THR A 1132 -23.62 16.25 -1.95
C THR A 1132 -25.15 16.24 -1.80
N GLU A 1133 -25.76 15.06 -1.83
CA GLU A 1133 -27.20 14.89 -1.61
C GLU A 1133 -27.66 15.47 -0.27
N PHE A 1134 -26.91 15.21 0.80
CA PHE A 1134 -27.28 15.71 2.13
C PHE A 1134 -27.17 17.22 2.24
N VAL A 1135 -26.14 17.83 1.65
CA VAL A 1135 -26.01 19.28 1.58
C VAL A 1135 -27.18 19.90 0.83
N GLU A 1136 -27.58 19.34 -0.31
CA GLU A 1136 -28.74 19.81 -1.08
C GLU A 1136 -30.05 19.67 -0.30
N GLN A 1137 -30.21 18.56 0.42
CA GLN A 1137 -31.36 18.33 1.30
C GLN A 1137 -31.46 19.42 2.38
N VAL A 1138 -30.37 19.69 3.11
CA VAL A 1138 -30.37 20.71 4.17
C VAL A 1138 -30.52 22.12 3.58
N LYS A 1139 -29.98 22.40 2.38
CA LYS A 1139 -30.21 23.67 1.66
C LYS A 1139 -31.70 23.93 1.42
N LYS A 1140 -32.48 22.91 1.04
CA LYS A 1140 -33.94 23.03 0.82
C LYS A 1140 -34.72 23.36 2.10
N LEU A 1141 -34.21 22.96 3.26
CA LEU A 1141 -34.79 23.28 4.57
C LEU A 1141 -34.47 24.70 5.03
N GLY A 1142 -33.48 25.36 4.42
CA GLY A 1142 -32.97 26.65 4.88
C GLY A 1142 -32.14 26.57 6.17
N PRO A 1143 -31.58 27.69 6.64
CA PRO A 1143 -30.80 27.72 7.87
C PRO A 1143 -31.67 27.42 9.10
N LEU A 1144 -31.11 26.70 10.07
CA LEU A 1144 -31.81 26.42 11.32
C LEU A 1144 -31.93 27.70 12.15
N ALA A 1145 -33.15 28.14 12.46
CA ALA A 1145 -33.38 29.30 13.31
C ALA A 1145 -33.11 28.96 14.78
N LYS A 1146 -32.78 29.97 15.61
CA LYS A 1146 -32.58 29.80 17.07
C LYS A 1146 -33.79 29.20 17.80
N THR A 1147 -34.98 29.23 17.20
CA THR A 1147 -36.24 28.70 17.74
C THR A 1147 -36.64 27.34 17.16
N GLY A 1148 -35.78 26.68 16.38
CA GLY A 1148 -36.11 25.47 15.62
C GLY A 1148 -36.65 25.77 14.21
N ASP A 1149 -37.06 24.72 13.49
CA ASP A 1149 -37.68 24.84 12.18
C ASP A 1149 -39.09 25.45 12.28
N LYS A 1150 -39.46 26.29 11.32
CA LYS A 1150 -40.86 26.72 11.15
C LYS A 1150 -41.64 25.55 10.55
N ILE A 1151 -42.10 24.62 11.40
CA ILE A 1151 -42.91 23.49 10.95
C ILE A 1151 -44.28 24.01 10.50
N GLU A 1152 -44.50 24.14 9.18
CA GLU A 1152 -45.85 24.18 8.65
C GLU A 1152 -46.51 22.82 8.91
N LYS A 1153 -47.57 22.80 9.74
CA LYS A 1153 -48.33 21.58 10.02
C LYS A 1153 -48.79 20.97 8.69
N LYS A 1154 -48.19 19.83 8.29
CA LYS A 1154 -48.76 18.99 7.22
C LYS A 1154 -50.18 18.61 7.63
N GLU A 1155 -51.17 19.13 6.90
CA GLU A 1155 -52.54 18.65 6.99
C GLU A 1155 -52.54 17.15 6.71
N LYS A 1156 -52.96 16.35 7.70
CA LYS A 1156 -53.21 14.92 7.51
C LYS A 1156 -54.28 14.77 6.44
N LYS A 1157 -53.91 14.41 5.21
CA LYS A 1157 -54.84 13.76 4.29
C LYS A 1157 -55.21 12.41 4.89
N VAL A 1158 -56.41 12.36 5.45
CA VAL A 1158 -57.11 11.12 5.76
C VAL A 1158 -57.29 10.40 4.42
N ALA A 1159 -56.59 9.27 4.26
CA ALA A 1159 -56.82 8.37 3.14
C ALA A 1159 -58.10 7.58 3.40
N GLU A 1160 -59.17 7.91 2.68
CA GLU A 1160 -60.28 7.02 2.44
C GLU A 1160 -59.90 6.05 1.30
N GLY A 1161 -59.96 4.74 1.58
CA GLY A 1161 -60.37 3.72 0.61
C GLY A 1161 -59.32 3.06 -0.31
N ALA A 1162 -59.35 1.72 -0.26
CA ALA A 1162 -58.79 0.68 -1.14
C ALA A 1162 -57.35 0.21 -0.87
#